data_AF-A0AAW0GDB3-F1
#
_entry.id   AF-A0AAW0GDB3-F1
#
_cell.length_a   1.000
_cell.length_b   1.000
_cell.length_c   1.000
_cell.angle_alpha   90.00
_cell.angle_beta   90.00
_cell.angle_gamma   90.00
#
_symmetry.space_group_name_H-M   'P 1'
#
loop_
_entity.id
_entity.type
_entity.pdbx_description
1 polymer ?
#
loop_
_entity_poly.entity_id
_entity_poly.type
_entity_poly.pdbx_seq_one_letter_code
_entity_poly.pdbx_strand_id
1 'polypeptide(L)'
;MAKKRSIEQNLFDVYHPRIGVIRVSESDISPEILDEFLGGSQPTRSIGISAAFDSKGKLAVLAVALAAKVLLIESKGSANDTISEARILLQDRILCSNDNVIYAFDIAPIALALFVDQHLRLVNGVDFQTVPGNPDTNRDQIAAIEFITAGSNATIHPKNIRALFDDSTWDPENRNCETFLALRAWTAAYLSTFNGDAENRFRDAKRVNTMVLSDTDLFVLAKQSRGEHRLDSEKISSTQHGFMHPMIKGKDGQKAVFPLADFQSRILSSQVRTKVRLHIRNERDEESELYGRIVEVSGRRATVRLDHPHNFYSKTILSLISTGSGGTTLADLGKTEEVLKILWGGSLASNPFLQTIWPTPGQEVEWPSTFKPVQAVPIILPSDKTVNDSQEEAITHMLEQTNDKRITIIQGPPGTGKTTVIAAFVLSAVTSGQGGIWLIAQSNVAVKNIAEKLNNIGFDNWKLLVSKDFKIEWHDELYSVISKHVIVSENFKHADNYLKNCQVILCTLSMLSHPSLGRFTKRVPIISLVVDEASQINVSQYIHPISHFSTLRKLCFIGDDKQLPPYGQEQIDEIESIFEISHLRTRALFLDIQYRMPSQIGNFISDAVYDGQLRSNPSHPLASDLCAFFVHVPDSTELPHGTSYYNPTEIKTILKMATRLQEDNESFKIITPYVAQKTMLETALKEAGLHYHNKCFAVDSFQGNEEDIIVLSLVRTSELGFLNDLRRTNVMLTRCKKNMFVVSSGISWSMGLVLNPW
;
A
#
# COMPACT_ATOMS: atom_id res chain seq x y z
N MET A 1 -20.10 -15.06 33.03
CA MET A 1 -20.65 -14.17 34.10
C MET A 1 -20.45 -12.71 33.69
N ALA A 2 -21.52 -11.94 33.51
CA ALA A 2 -21.44 -10.60 32.92
C ALA A 2 -20.80 -9.55 33.86
N LYS A 3 -19.82 -8.80 33.40
CA LYS A 3 -19.22 -7.68 34.15
C LYS A 3 -19.93 -6.38 33.77
N LYS A 4 -20.40 -5.61 34.77
CA LYS A 4 -21.10 -4.33 34.57
C LYS A 4 -20.22 -3.14 35.00
N ARG A 5 -20.21 -2.08 34.19
CA ARG A 5 -19.47 -0.82 34.42
C ARG A 5 -20.29 0.36 33.91
N SER A 6 -19.98 1.59 34.35
CA SER A 6 -20.56 2.81 33.79
C SER A 6 -19.47 3.73 33.23
N ILE A 7 -19.73 4.37 32.09
CA ILE A 7 -18.81 5.28 31.39
C ILE A 7 -19.48 6.64 31.18
N GLU A 8 -18.70 7.72 31.24
CA GLU A 8 -19.13 9.07 30.86
C GLU A 8 -18.58 9.41 29.47
N GLN A 9 -19.40 10.06 28.64
CA GLN A 9 -18.96 10.56 27.34
C GLN A 9 -18.27 11.91 27.51
N ASN A 10 -17.20 12.13 26.75
CA ASN A 10 -16.47 13.40 26.70
C ASN A 10 -16.31 13.90 25.24
N LEU A 11 -17.23 13.52 24.36
CA LEU A 11 -17.16 13.73 22.92
C LEU A 11 -18.00 14.93 22.47
N PHE A 12 -19.13 15.16 23.17
CA PHE A 12 -20.08 16.22 22.90
C PHE A 12 -20.29 17.06 24.17
N ASP A 13 -20.44 18.38 24.02
CA ASP A 13 -20.81 19.30 25.10
C ASP A 13 -22.32 19.29 25.32
N VAL A 14 -22.85 18.09 25.60
CA VAL A 14 -24.26 17.82 25.87
C VAL A 14 -24.32 16.89 27.07
N TYR A 15 -25.16 17.23 28.05
CA TYR A 15 -25.39 16.34 29.18
C TYR A 15 -26.00 15.03 28.70
N HIS A 16 -25.36 13.91 29.04
CA HIS A 16 -25.86 12.58 28.78
C HIS A 16 -25.71 11.73 30.05
N PRO A 17 -26.72 10.91 30.43
CA PRO A 17 -26.58 9.96 31.52
C PRO A 17 -25.39 9.02 31.33
N ARG A 18 -24.87 8.47 32.43
CA ARG A 18 -23.80 7.47 32.35
C ARG A 18 -24.23 6.27 31.51
N ILE A 19 -23.34 5.84 30.63
CA ILE A 19 -23.55 4.73 29.70
C ILE A 19 -23.21 3.43 30.43
N GLY A 20 -24.17 2.52 30.55
CA GLY A 20 -23.95 1.21 31.14
C GLY A 20 -23.23 0.29 30.17
N VAL A 21 -22.12 -0.32 30.57
CA VAL A 21 -21.35 -1.28 29.77
C VAL A 21 -21.45 -2.65 30.40
N ILE A 22 -21.87 -3.63 29.61
CA ILE A 22 -21.99 -5.04 29.97
C ILE A 22 -20.99 -5.82 29.13
N ARG A 23 -20.08 -6.56 29.77
CA ARG A 23 -19.10 -7.40 29.08
C ARG A 23 -19.44 -8.88 29.28
N VAL A 24 -19.53 -9.61 28.18
CA VAL A 24 -19.90 -11.03 28.13
C VAL A 24 -18.99 -11.80 27.16
N SER A 25 -18.79 -13.09 27.44
CA SER A 25 -18.18 -14.01 26.47
C SER A 25 -19.20 -14.32 25.38
N GLU A 26 -18.76 -14.48 24.13
CA GLU A 26 -19.62 -14.91 23.03
C GLU A 26 -20.39 -16.20 23.37
N SER A 27 -19.71 -17.17 23.98
CA SER A 27 -20.30 -18.43 24.45
C SER A 27 -21.40 -18.28 25.50
N ASP A 28 -21.44 -17.15 26.20
CA ASP A 28 -22.39 -16.89 27.28
C ASP A 28 -23.65 -16.18 26.75
N ILE A 29 -23.72 -15.81 25.47
CA ILE A 29 -24.87 -15.14 24.88
C ILE A 29 -26.10 -16.06 24.95
N SER A 30 -27.14 -15.59 25.63
CA SER A 30 -28.41 -16.27 25.81
C SER A 30 -29.59 -15.32 25.54
N PRO A 31 -30.82 -15.84 25.33
CA PRO A 31 -32.01 -15.01 25.15
C PRO A 31 -32.21 -14.00 26.29
N GLU A 32 -31.96 -14.40 27.54
CA GLU A 32 -32.15 -13.55 28.71
C GLU A 32 -31.20 -12.35 28.70
N ILE A 33 -29.93 -12.55 28.30
CA ILE A 33 -28.95 -11.46 28.20
C ILE A 33 -29.35 -10.48 27.10
N LEU A 34 -29.78 -10.99 25.95
CA LEU A 34 -30.20 -10.14 24.83
C LEU A 34 -31.50 -9.39 25.15
N ASP A 35 -32.44 -10.02 25.84
CA ASP A 35 -33.69 -9.38 26.28
C ASP A 35 -33.43 -8.28 27.33
N GLU A 36 -32.53 -8.53 28.30
CA GLU A 36 -32.10 -7.50 29.27
C GLU A 36 -31.42 -6.32 28.57
N PHE A 37 -30.62 -6.60 27.53
CA PHE A 37 -29.90 -5.59 26.78
C PHE A 37 -30.84 -4.77 25.88
N LEU A 38 -31.58 -5.42 24.99
CA LEU A 38 -32.48 -4.82 24.00
C LEU A 38 -33.68 -4.12 24.66
N GLY A 39 -34.09 -4.57 25.84
CA GLY A 39 -35.32 -4.12 26.49
C GLY A 39 -36.56 -4.58 25.74
N GLY A 40 -37.72 -3.99 26.07
CA GLY A 40 -39.00 -4.34 25.48
C GLY A 40 -39.10 -4.15 23.95
N SER A 41 -40.24 -4.53 23.38
CA SER A 41 -40.52 -4.40 21.95
C SER A 41 -40.60 -2.93 21.52
N GLN A 42 -39.69 -2.51 20.62
CA GLN A 42 -39.78 -1.26 19.87
C GLN A 42 -39.98 -1.59 18.38
N PRO A 43 -40.72 -0.76 17.61
CA PRO A 43 -41.02 -1.04 16.20
C PRO A 43 -39.78 -1.01 15.29
N THR A 44 -38.81 -0.13 15.58
CA THR A 44 -37.51 -0.07 14.92
C THR A 44 -36.45 0.38 15.91
N ARG A 45 -35.33 -0.36 16.02
CA ARG A 45 -34.22 -0.07 16.94
C ARG A 45 -33.00 0.42 16.18
N SER A 46 -32.49 1.58 16.57
CA SER A 46 -31.19 2.04 16.12
C SER A 46 -30.08 1.46 17.01
N ILE A 47 -29.21 0.66 16.41
CA ILE A 47 -28.12 -0.02 17.09
C ILE A 47 -26.79 0.48 16.53
N GLY A 48 -25.93 0.98 17.39
CA GLY A 48 -24.56 1.32 17.03
C GLY A 48 -23.65 0.10 17.19
N ILE A 49 -22.73 -0.14 16.25
CA ILE A 49 -21.70 -1.18 16.41
C ILE A 49 -20.28 -0.64 16.22
N SER A 50 -19.32 -1.31 16.84
CA SER A 50 -17.89 -1.13 16.59
C SER A 50 -17.13 -2.42 16.91
N ALA A 51 -15.91 -2.56 16.42
CA ALA A 51 -15.07 -3.74 16.61
C ALA A 51 -13.69 -3.37 17.15
N ALA A 52 -13.12 -4.29 17.92
CA ALA A 52 -11.72 -4.32 18.26
C ALA A 52 -11.09 -5.66 17.86
N PHE A 53 -9.83 -5.60 17.46
CA PHE A 53 -9.10 -6.71 16.84
C PHE A 53 -7.89 -7.09 17.68
N ASP A 54 -7.51 -8.36 17.71
CA ASP A 54 -6.26 -8.76 18.35
C ASP A 54 -5.03 -8.35 17.52
N SER A 55 -3.82 -8.65 18.01
CA SER A 55 -2.57 -8.35 17.31
C SER A 55 -2.39 -9.09 15.98
N LYS A 56 -3.29 -10.02 15.65
CA LYS A 56 -3.32 -10.75 14.37
C LYS A 56 -4.47 -10.27 13.47
N GLY A 57 -5.12 -9.15 13.81
CA GLY A 57 -6.23 -8.58 13.05
C GLY A 57 -7.52 -9.42 13.09
N LYS A 58 -7.63 -10.37 14.02
CA LYS A 58 -8.85 -11.16 14.23
C LYS A 58 -9.82 -10.42 15.12
N LEU A 59 -11.12 -10.49 14.85
CA LEU A 59 -12.18 -9.89 15.67
C LEU A 59 -12.12 -10.45 17.10
N ALA A 60 -11.66 -9.61 18.03
CA ALA A 60 -11.54 -9.95 19.44
C ALA A 60 -12.81 -9.59 20.21
N VAL A 61 -13.38 -8.41 19.93
CA VAL A 61 -14.59 -7.93 20.61
C VAL A 61 -15.51 -7.20 19.64
N LEU A 62 -16.78 -7.60 19.62
CA LEU A 62 -17.86 -6.82 19.01
C LEU A 62 -18.54 -5.99 20.10
N ALA A 63 -18.62 -4.67 19.87
CA ALA A 63 -19.41 -3.78 20.70
C ALA A 63 -20.72 -3.46 20.02
N VAL A 64 -21.83 -3.68 20.73
CA VAL A 64 -23.19 -3.38 20.30
C VAL A 64 -23.78 -2.36 21.27
N ALA A 65 -24.33 -1.25 20.77
CA ALA A 65 -24.76 -0.13 21.59
C ALA A 65 -26.20 0.29 21.28
N LEU A 66 -26.89 0.69 22.35
CA LEU A 66 -28.12 1.45 22.36
C LEU A 66 -27.82 2.83 22.98
N ALA A 67 -28.83 3.71 23.05
CA ALA A 67 -28.65 5.08 23.55
C ALA A 67 -27.99 5.18 24.94
N ALA A 68 -28.27 4.24 25.86
CA ALA A 68 -27.77 4.27 27.24
C ALA A 68 -26.96 3.03 27.67
N LYS A 69 -26.83 2.03 26.79
CA LYS A 69 -26.20 0.74 27.13
C LYS A 69 -25.28 0.27 26.01
N VAL A 70 -24.18 -0.40 26.37
CA VAL A 70 -23.27 -1.09 25.45
C VAL A 70 -23.05 -2.52 25.92
N LEU A 71 -23.18 -3.47 25.01
CA LEU A 71 -22.84 -4.87 25.18
C LEU A 71 -21.52 -5.15 24.46
N LEU A 72 -20.48 -5.51 25.20
CA LEU A 72 -19.19 -5.96 24.68
C LEU A 72 -19.17 -7.49 24.66
N ILE A 73 -19.08 -8.06 23.46
CA ILE A 73 -19.12 -9.50 23.22
C ILE A 73 -17.71 -9.96 22.85
N GLU A 74 -17.06 -10.69 23.75
CA GLU A 74 -15.69 -11.17 23.57
C GLU A 74 -15.64 -12.52 22.86
N SER A 75 -14.91 -12.58 21.76
CA SER A 75 -14.64 -13.78 20.99
C SER A 75 -13.52 -14.58 21.63
N LYS A 76 -13.82 -15.80 22.11
CA LYS A 76 -12.77 -16.74 22.52
C LYS A 76 -12.28 -17.58 21.34
N GLY A 77 -11.50 -16.96 20.46
CA GLY A 77 -10.42 -17.59 19.68
C GLY A 77 -10.71 -18.74 18.70
N SER A 78 -11.72 -19.60 18.84
CA SER A 78 -11.93 -20.72 17.91
C SER A 78 -12.97 -20.36 16.84
N ALA A 79 -12.51 -20.24 15.61
CA ALA A 79 -13.37 -20.45 14.46
C ALA A 79 -13.62 -21.96 14.39
N ASN A 80 -14.68 -22.45 15.02
CA ASN A 80 -15.24 -23.73 14.60
C ASN A 80 -15.96 -23.48 13.27
N ASP A 81 -15.82 -24.40 12.31
CA ASP A 81 -16.48 -24.32 10.99
C ASP A 81 -18.02 -24.28 11.09
N THR A 82 -18.57 -24.53 12.28
CA THR A 82 -20.01 -24.47 12.58
C THR A 82 -20.34 -23.25 13.44
N ILE A 83 -21.33 -22.49 12.99
CA ILE A 83 -21.88 -21.36 13.75
C ILE A 83 -22.51 -21.87 15.06
N SER A 84 -22.12 -21.30 16.20
CA SER A 84 -22.66 -21.68 17.52
C SER A 84 -24.08 -21.15 17.72
N GLU A 85 -24.88 -21.77 18.60
CA GLU A 85 -26.22 -21.28 18.94
C GLU A 85 -26.22 -19.82 19.41
N ALA A 86 -25.20 -19.44 20.19
CA ALA A 86 -24.98 -18.07 20.63
C ALA A 86 -24.82 -17.09 19.45
N ARG A 87 -24.08 -17.48 18.41
CA ARG A 87 -23.88 -16.69 17.19
C ARG A 87 -25.14 -16.62 16.34
N ILE A 88 -25.87 -17.72 16.18
CA ILE A 88 -27.19 -17.73 15.51
C ILE A 88 -28.12 -16.73 16.21
N LEU A 89 -28.20 -16.79 17.53
CA LEU A 89 -29.03 -15.88 18.32
C LEU A 89 -28.61 -14.41 18.14
N LEU A 90 -27.30 -14.12 18.17
CA LEU A 90 -26.77 -12.78 17.93
C LEU A 90 -27.11 -12.28 16.51
N GLN A 91 -26.98 -13.14 15.51
CA GLN A 91 -27.34 -12.82 14.13
C GLN A 91 -28.82 -12.50 14.03
N ASP A 92 -29.69 -13.40 14.46
CA ASP A 92 -31.13 -13.28 14.23
C ASP A 92 -31.77 -12.14 15.03
N ARG A 93 -31.32 -11.92 16.27
CA ARG A 93 -31.92 -10.93 17.17
C ARG A 93 -31.32 -9.53 17.01
N ILE A 94 -30.08 -9.42 16.55
CA ILE A 94 -29.35 -8.15 16.43
C ILE A 94 -29.00 -7.84 14.98
N LEU A 95 -28.08 -8.60 14.38
CA LEU A 95 -27.39 -8.22 13.13
C LEU A 95 -28.25 -8.38 11.86
N CYS A 96 -29.21 -9.31 11.87
CA CYS A 96 -30.08 -9.68 10.76
C CYS A 96 -31.57 -9.48 11.06
N SER A 97 -31.92 -8.88 12.20
CA SER A 97 -33.32 -8.57 12.51
C SER A 97 -33.83 -7.42 11.64
N ASN A 98 -35.02 -7.60 11.06
CA ASN A 98 -35.69 -6.55 10.28
C ASN A 98 -36.12 -5.35 11.13
N ASP A 99 -36.28 -5.55 12.43
CA ASP A 99 -36.62 -4.48 13.37
C ASP A 99 -35.42 -3.58 13.69
N ASN A 100 -34.22 -3.94 13.24
CA ASN A 100 -32.99 -3.26 13.60
C ASN A 100 -32.38 -2.53 12.40
N VAL A 101 -31.88 -1.34 12.67
CA VAL A 101 -30.95 -0.64 11.79
C VAL A 101 -29.60 -0.56 12.48
N ILE A 102 -28.58 -1.08 11.81
CA ILE A 102 -27.22 -1.09 12.33
C ILE A 102 -26.47 0.14 11.82
N TYR A 103 -25.85 0.90 12.71
CA TYR A 103 -25.08 2.09 12.40
C TYR A 103 -23.64 1.91 12.83
N ALA A 104 -22.68 2.28 11.99
CA ALA A 104 -21.27 2.24 12.34
C ALA A 104 -20.45 3.28 11.56
N PHE A 105 -19.25 3.54 12.07
CA PHE A 105 -18.14 4.04 11.28
C PHE A 105 -17.39 2.83 10.72
N ASP A 106 -16.94 2.93 9.47
CA ASP A 106 -16.19 1.87 8.79
C ASP A 106 -16.90 0.50 8.90
N ILE A 107 -18.18 0.45 8.54
CA ILE A 107 -19.01 -0.76 8.71
C ILE A 107 -18.53 -1.94 7.85
N ALA A 108 -17.91 -1.68 6.69
CA ALA A 108 -17.44 -2.71 5.77
C ALA A 108 -16.40 -3.66 6.42
N PRO A 109 -15.28 -3.17 6.99
CA PRO A 109 -14.33 -4.06 7.67
C PRO A 109 -14.96 -4.78 8.88
N ILE A 110 -15.92 -4.16 9.59
CA ILE A 110 -16.63 -4.82 10.68
C ILE A 110 -17.48 -5.99 10.15
N ALA A 111 -18.27 -5.78 9.10
CA ALA A 111 -19.12 -6.80 8.50
C ALA A 111 -18.30 -7.97 7.91
N LEU A 112 -17.18 -7.65 7.26
CA LEU A 112 -16.27 -8.66 6.72
C LEU A 112 -15.58 -9.47 7.83
N ALA A 113 -15.14 -8.82 8.92
CA ALA A 113 -14.57 -9.50 10.08
C ALA A 113 -15.57 -10.44 10.78
N LEU A 114 -16.82 -9.99 10.96
CA LEU A 114 -17.92 -10.81 11.49
C LEU A 114 -18.09 -12.10 10.68
N PHE A 115 -18.02 -12.01 9.35
CA PHE A 115 -18.14 -13.18 8.49
C PHE A 115 -16.95 -14.12 8.61
N VAL A 116 -15.73 -13.61 8.45
CA VAL A 116 -14.54 -14.48 8.31
C VAL A 116 -14.05 -15.05 9.64
N ASP A 117 -14.37 -14.41 10.77
CA ASP A 117 -13.93 -14.86 12.09
C ASP A 117 -15.03 -15.58 12.88
N GLN A 118 -16.30 -15.27 12.61
CA GLN A 118 -17.44 -15.80 13.37
C GLN A 118 -18.52 -16.46 12.50
N HIS A 119 -18.44 -16.41 11.16
CA HIS A 119 -19.51 -16.83 10.24
C HIS A 119 -20.82 -16.06 10.44
N LEU A 120 -20.75 -14.84 10.98
CA LEU A 120 -21.89 -13.97 11.18
C LEU A 120 -22.14 -13.08 9.97
N ARG A 121 -23.41 -12.83 9.68
CA ARG A 121 -23.87 -11.89 8.68
C ARG A 121 -24.57 -10.69 9.32
N LEU A 122 -24.66 -9.64 8.53
CA LEU A 122 -25.25 -8.34 8.87
C LEU A 122 -26.11 -7.84 7.72
N VAL A 123 -27.29 -7.32 8.05
CA VAL A 123 -28.21 -6.61 7.15
C VAL A 123 -28.53 -5.21 7.69
N ASN A 124 -29.13 -4.36 6.86
CA ASN A 124 -29.59 -3.01 7.23
C ASN A 124 -28.49 -2.10 7.81
N GLY A 125 -27.22 -2.33 7.45
CA GLY A 125 -26.08 -1.56 7.93
C GLY A 125 -25.94 -0.19 7.27
N VAL A 126 -25.76 0.87 8.06
CA VAL A 126 -25.52 2.24 7.60
C VAL A 126 -24.11 2.65 8.01
N ASP A 127 -23.34 3.08 7.02
CA ASP A 127 -22.03 3.69 7.22
C ASP A 127 -22.15 5.21 7.27
N PHE A 128 -21.83 5.82 8.42
CA PHE A 128 -21.90 7.28 8.59
C PHE A 128 -20.99 8.05 7.63
N GLN A 129 -19.89 7.45 7.18
CA GLN A 129 -18.97 8.09 6.23
C GLN A 129 -19.50 8.06 4.79
N THR A 130 -20.67 7.47 4.53
CA THR A 130 -21.30 7.40 3.19
C THR A 130 -22.65 8.09 3.10
N VAL A 131 -23.04 8.83 4.15
CA VAL A 131 -24.35 9.47 4.21
C VAL A 131 -24.49 10.49 3.08
N PRO A 132 -25.59 10.45 2.29
CA PRO A 132 -25.80 11.37 1.18
C PRO A 132 -25.71 12.85 1.61
N GLY A 133 -25.05 13.66 0.79
CA GLY A 133 -24.89 15.10 1.03
C GLY A 133 -23.69 15.47 1.92
N ASN A 134 -23.00 14.50 2.54
CA ASN A 134 -21.74 14.76 3.22
C ASN A 134 -20.70 15.27 2.20
N PRO A 135 -20.12 16.48 2.37
CA PRO A 135 -19.14 17.03 1.43
C PRO A 135 -17.77 16.36 1.55
N ASP A 136 -17.49 15.63 2.63
CA ASP A 136 -16.24 14.92 2.79
C ASP A 136 -16.21 13.64 1.95
N THR A 137 -15.17 13.53 1.15
CA THR A 137 -14.89 12.38 0.26
C THR A 137 -13.75 11.51 0.78
N ASN A 138 -13.10 11.91 1.87
CA ASN A 138 -11.98 11.18 2.46
C ASN A 138 -12.41 10.21 3.56
N ARG A 139 -13.73 10.10 3.82
CA ARG A 139 -14.29 9.26 4.86
C ARG A 139 -13.72 9.58 6.26
N ASP A 140 -13.48 10.85 6.57
CA ASP A 140 -13.01 11.30 7.88
C ASP A 140 -14.15 11.21 8.91
N GLN A 141 -13.89 10.54 10.04
CA GLN A 141 -14.92 10.29 11.06
C GLN A 141 -15.39 11.60 11.72
N ILE A 142 -14.51 12.59 11.89
CA ILE A 142 -14.89 13.89 12.46
C ILE A 142 -15.77 14.66 11.48
N ALA A 143 -15.40 14.69 10.19
CA ALA A 143 -16.20 15.35 9.17
C ALA A 143 -17.60 14.74 9.07
N ALA A 144 -17.73 13.42 9.17
CA ALA A 144 -19.03 12.74 9.24
C ALA A 144 -19.83 13.16 10.49
N ILE A 145 -19.20 13.25 11.67
CA ILE A 145 -19.84 13.71 12.91
C ILE A 145 -20.26 15.18 12.80
N GLU A 146 -19.39 16.05 12.30
CA GLU A 146 -19.67 17.47 12.06
C GLU A 146 -20.87 17.63 11.12
N PHE A 147 -20.91 16.87 10.04
CA PHE A 147 -22.02 16.86 9.10
C PHE A 147 -23.34 16.42 9.77
N ILE A 148 -23.31 15.36 10.59
CA ILE A 148 -24.52 14.88 11.30
C ILE A 148 -24.94 15.86 12.41
N THR A 149 -24.01 16.57 13.03
CA THR A 149 -24.34 17.54 14.11
C THR A 149 -24.60 18.95 13.57
N ALA A 150 -24.46 19.17 12.26
CA ALA A 150 -24.62 20.47 11.63
C ALA A 150 -26.00 21.09 11.91
N GLY A 151 -26.00 22.40 12.19
CA GLY A 151 -27.21 23.15 12.52
C GLY A 151 -27.73 22.95 13.95
N SER A 152 -26.99 22.24 14.81
CA SER A 152 -27.30 22.12 16.24
C SER A 152 -26.37 22.98 17.11
N ASN A 153 -26.74 23.18 18.37
CA ASN A 153 -25.90 23.84 19.38
C ASN A 153 -24.90 22.87 20.05
N ALA A 154 -24.80 21.62 19.58
CA ALA A 154 -23.90 20.63 20.17
C ALA A 154 -22.44 20.94 19.78
N THR A 155 -21.62 21.31 20.76
CA THR A 155 -20.18 21.45 20.54
C THR A 155 -19.53 20.08 20.56
N ILE A 156 -18.71 19.76 19.55
CA ILE A 156 -17.94 18.50 19.50
C ILE A 156 -16.52 18.69 20.06
N HIS A 157 -15.89 17.61 20.51
CA HIS A 157 -14.50 17.59 20.95
C HIS A 157 -13.60 16.76 20.00
N PRO A 158 -13.07 17.35 18.90
CA PRO A 158 -12.32 16.62 17.88
C PRO A 158 -11.05 15.94 18.37
N LYS A 159 -10.47 16.36 19.50
CA LYS A 159 -9.31 15.68 20.08
C LYS A 159 -9.69 14.32 20.68
N ASN A 160 -10.82 14.27 21.39
CA ASN A 160 -11.31 13.07 22.05
C ASN A 160 -11.87 12.09 21.02
N ILE A 161 -12.61 12.61 20.02
CA ILE A 161 -13.11 11.81 18.90
C ILE A 161 -11.96 11.12 18.17
N ARG A 162 -10.88 11.83 17.82
CA ARG A 162 -9.71 11.18 17.17
C ARG A 162 -9.13 10.06 18.02
N ALA A 163 -8.93 10.30 19.31
CA ALA A 163 -8.39 9.29 20.21
C ALA A 163 -9.23 8.00 20.26
N LEU A 164 -10.53 8.05 19.95
CA LEU A 164 -11.38 6.87 19.86
C LEU A 164 -11.08 5.99 18.64
N PHE A 165 -10.68 6.60 17.51
CA PHE A 165 -10.47 5.93 16.22
C PHE A 165 -8.99 5.72 15.88
N ASP A 166 -8.07 6.29 16.67
CA ASP A 166 -6.60 6.19 16.47
C ASP A 166 -6.10 4.73 16.53
N ASP A 167 -6.72 3.86 17.34
CA ASP A 167 -6.29 2.47 17.51
C ASP A 167 -7.51 1.55 17.73
N SER A 168 -7.56 0.46 16.97
CA SER A 168 -8.62 -0.55 17.05
C SER A 168 -8.14 -1.85 17.70
N THR A 169 -6.90 -1.89 18.19
CA THR A 169 -6.31 -3.06 18.85
C THR A 169 -6.95 -3.31 20.21
N TRP A 170 -7.25 -4.57 20.46
CA TRP A 170 -7.81 -5.06 21.71
C TRP A 170 -6.69 -5.46 22.66
N ASP A 171 -6.65 -4.79 23.81
CA ASP A 171 -5.86 -5.19 24.96
C ASP A 171 -6.83 -5.36 26.16
N PRO A 172 -7.06 -6.60 26.64
CA PRO A 172 -7.99 -6.86 27.73
C PRO A 172 -7.53 -6.28 29.08
N GLU A 173 -6.24 -5.94 29.23
CA GLU A 173 -5.67 -5.34 30.44
C GLU A 173 -5.78 -3.81 30.42
N ASN A 174 -5.88 -3.20 29.23
CA ASN A 174 -6.00 -1.77 29.06
C ASN A 174 -7.45 -1.27 29.16
N ARG A 175 -7.77 -0.62 30.28
CA ARG A 175 -9.10 -0.02 30.52
C ARG A 175 -9.52 1.05 29.51
N ASN A 176 -8.57 1.70 28.85
CA ASN A 176 -8.88 2.69 27.83
C ASN A 176 -9.38 2.03 26.54
N CYS A 177 -8.86 0.85 26.18
CA CYS A 177 -9.33 0.09 25.01
C CYS A 177 -10.83 -0.24 25.13
N GLU A 178 -11.25 -0.77 26.29
CA GLU A 178 -12.67 -1.04 26.59
C GLU A 178 -13.52 0.23 26.50
N THR A 179 -13.02 1.34 27.05
CA THR A 179 -13.72 2.62 27.07
C THR A 179 -13.88 3.18 25.66
N PHE A 180 -12.82 3.16 24.84
CA PHE A 180 -12.83 3.69 23.49
C PHE A 180 -13.70 2.84 22.56
N LEU A 181 -13.62 1.52 22.65
CA LEU A 181 -14.49 0.63 21.88
C LEU A 181 -15.97 0.87 22.21
N ALA A 182 -16.31 0.94 23.50
CA ALA A 182 -17.68 1.19 23.93
C ALA A 182 -18.19 2.56 23.47
N LEU A 183 -17.34 3.61 23.57
CA LEU A 183 -17.70 4.94 23.10
C LEU A 183 -17.81 5.04 21.57
N ARG A 184 -17.04 4.27 20.78
CA ARG A 184 -17.22 4.21 19.32
C ARG A 184 -18.60 3.66 18.94
N ALA A 185 -18.97 2.49 19.49
CA ALA A 185 -20.28 1.90 19.24
C ALA A 185 -21.41 2.79 19.77
N TRP A 186 -21.26 3.36 20.98
CA TRP A 186 -22.23 4.29 21.54
C TRP A 186 -22.38 5.56 20.70
N THR A 187 -21.28 6.14 20.22
CA THR A 187 -21.32 7.34 19.35
C THR A 187 -22.16 7.04 18.10
N ALA A 188 -22.01 5.85 17.52
CA ALA A 188 -22.81 5.45 16.38
C ALA A 188 -24.32 5.34 16.74
N ALA A 189 -24.65 4.75 17.89
CA ALA A 189 -26.03 4.68 18.37
C ALA A 189 -26.61 6.08 18.68
N TYR A 190 -25.85 6.93 19.36
CA TYR A 190 -26.26 8.28 19.73
C TYR A 190 -26.56 9.14 18.49
N LEU A 191 -25.62 9.18 17.53
CA LEU A 191 -25.75 9.96 16.30
C LEU A 191 -26.91 9.49 15.43
N SER A 192 -27.22 8.19 15.44
CA SER A 192 -28.35 7.66 14.69
C SER A 192 -29.68 8.27 15.13
N THR A 193 -29.81 8.69 16.39
CA THR A 193 -31.04 9.28 16.96
C THR A 193 -30.93 10.79 17.20
N PHE A 194 -29.82 11.41 16.79
CA PHE A 194 -29.52 12.81 17.09
C PHE A 194 -30.60 13.75 16.51
N ASN A 195 -31.13 14.65 17.36
CA ASN A 195 -32.25 15.55 17.06
C ASN A 195 -33.55 14.88 16.56
N GLY A 196 -33.73 13.56 16.75
CA GLY A 196 -34.97 12.86 16.41
C GLY A 196 -35.27 12.73 14.91
N ASP A 197 -34.32 13.09 14.04
CA ASP A 197 -34.51 13.17 12.58
C ASP A 197 -33.82 12.02 11.81
N ALA A 198 -33.57 10.91 12.53
CA ALA A 198 -32.90 9.71 12.03
C ALA A 198 -33.49 9.20 10.71
N GLU A 199 -34.82 9.07 10.69
CA GLU A 199 -35.56 8.46 9.59
C GLU A 199 -35.52 9.31 8.33
N ASN A 200 -35.47 10.64 8.43
CA ASN A 200 -35.34 11.49 7.24
C ASN A 200 -33.90 11.56 6.77
N ARG A 201 -32.94 11.67 7.70
CA ARG A 201 -31.53 11.89 7.39
C ARG A 201 -30.85 10.67 6.76
N PHE A 202 -31.18 9.48 7.25
CA PHE A 202 -30.58 8.23 6.77
C PHE A 202 -31.52 7.44 5.86
N ARG A 203 -32.67 8.01 5.47
CA ARG A 203 -33.65 7.36 4.58
C ARG A 203 -33.01 6.86 3.30
N ASP A 204 -32.25 7.75 2.67
CA ASP A 204 -31.67 7.54 1.35
C ASP A 204 -30.25 6.94 1.44
N ALA A 205 -29.79 6.61 2.66
CA ALA A 205 -28.52 5.95 2.88
C ALA A 205 -28.61 4.49 2.41
N LYS A 206 -27.65 4.08 1.57
CA LYS A 206 -27.52 2.71 1.10
C LYS A 206 -27.19 1.77 2.25
N ARG A 207 -27.70 0.54 2.19
CA ARG A 207 -27.64 -0.42 3.29
C ARG A 207 -26.68 -1.56 2.98
N VAL A 208 -25.70 -1.77 3.84
CA VAL A 208 -24.86 -2.96 3.82
C VAL A 208 -25.70 -4.17 4.16
N ASN A 209 -25.64 -5.15 3.26
CA ASN A 209 -26.33 -6.42 3.37
C ASN A 209 -25.39 -7.52 2.89
N THR A 210 -24.91 -8.34 3.82
CA THR A 210 -24.02 -9.47 3.53
C THR A 210 -24.79 -10.75 3.18
N MET A 211 -26.12 -10.79 3.34
CA MET A 211 -26.94 -11.95 2.97
C MET A 211 -27.11 -12.10 1.47
N VAL A 212 -26.90 -11.03 0.69
CA VAL A 212 -27.02 -11.03 -0.77
C VAL A 212 -25.77 -11.57 -1.48
N LEU A 213 -24.67 -11.73 -0.75
CA LEU A 213 -23.39 -12.19 -1.28
C LEU A 213 -23.19 -13.68 -0.97
N SER A 214 -22.57 -14.39 -1.91
CA SER A 214 -22.14 -15.76 -1.70
C SER A 214 -21.04 -15.83 -0.63
N ASP A 215 -20.90 -16.97 0.03
CA ASP A 215 -19.84 -17.24 1.00
C ASP A 215 -18.46 -17.07 0.37
N THR A 216 -18.31 -17.45 -0.90
CA THR A 216 -17.09 -17.29 -1.68
C THR A 216 -16.75 -15.80 -1.86
N ASP A 217 -17.70 -14.99 -2.30
CA ASP A 217 -17.49 -13.54 -2.50
C ASP A 217 -17.11 -12.85 -1.19
N LEU A 218 -17.83 -13.16 -0.10
CA LEU A 218 -17.53 -12.60 1.21
C LEU A 218 -16.18 -13.06 1.75
N PHE A 219 -15.83 -14.33 1.58
CA PHE A 219 -14.55 -14.85 2.04
C PHE A 219 -13.38 -14.16 1.34
N VAL A 220 -13.49 -13.95 0.03
CA VAL A 220 -12.49 -13.19 -0.75
C VAL A 220 -12.34 -11.78 -0.20
N LEU A 221 -13.44 -11.03 -0.10
CA LEU A 221 -13.40 -9.64 0.41
C LEU A 221 -12.85 -9.57 1.84
N ALA A 222 -13.25 -10.51 2.70
CA ALA A 222 -12.87 -10.52 4.09
C ALA A 222 -11.42 -10.94 4.32
N LYS A 223 -10.91 -11.92 3.56
CA LYS A 223 -9.48 -12.29 3.57
C LYS A 223 -8.62 -11.06 3.25
N GLN A 224 -8.96 -10.34 2.18
CA GLN A 224 -8.22 -9.15 1.76
C GLN A 224 -8.32 -8.02 2.80
N SER A 225 -9.51 -7.74 3.32
CA SER A 225 -9.72 -6.71 4.35
C SER A 225 -8.95 -7.01 5.64
N ARG A 226 -8.83 -8.29 6.03
CA ARG A 226 -8.07 -8.69 7.22
C ARG A 226 -6.58 -8.47 7.03
N GLY A 227 -6.03 -8.89 5.88
CA GLY A 227 -4.61 -8.71 5.59
C GLY A 227 -4.19 -7.23 5.63
N GLU A 228 -5.04 -6.35 5.10
CA GLU A 228 -4.81 -4.91 5.12
C GLU A 228 -4.91 -4.30 6.51
N HIS A 229 -5.89 -4.74 7.31
CA HIS A 229 -6.02 -4.29 8.70
C HIS A 229 -4.78 -4.67 9.54
N ARG A 230 -4.31 -5.91 9.39
CA ARG A 230 -3.05 -6.38 10.00
C ARG A 230 -1.88 -5.51 9.57
N LEU A 231 -1.76 -5.25 8.28
CA LEU A 231 -0.70 -4.42 7.73
C LEU A 231 -0.72 -3.00 8.30
N ASP A 232 -1.89 -2.39 8.40
CA ASP A 232 -2.03 -1.04 8.94
C ASP A 232 -1.76 -1.00 10.44
N SER A 233 -2.10 -2.06 11.18
CA SER A 233 -1.75 -2.21 12.60
C SER A 233 -0.25 -2.35 12.83
N GLU A 234 0.47 -3.04 11.93
CA GLU A 234 1.93 -3.14 11.94
C GLU A 234 2.62 -1.84 11.47
N LYS A 235 2.01 -1.12 10.51
CA LYS A 235 2.45 0.21 10.06
C LYS A 235 2.36 1.29 11.13
N ILE A 236 1.76 1.04 12.29
CA ILE A 236 1.85 1.91 13.49
C ILE A 236 3.31 2.00 14.02
N SER A 237 4.28 1.48 13.27
CA SER A 237 5.70 1.80 13.40
C SER A 237 6.01 3.30 13.35
N SER A 238 6.92 3.73 14.23
CA SER A 238 7.41 5.08 14.28
C SER A 238 8.41 5.33 13.15
N THR A 239 8.17 6.30 12.27
CA THR A 239 9.12 6.67 11.22
C THR A 239 10.06 7.75 11.74
N GLN A 240 11.36 7.47 11.84
CA GLN A 240 12.37 8.49 12.11
C GLN A 240 12.67 9.26 10.82
N HIS A 241 12.57 10.57 10.88
CA HIS A 241 12.80 11.47 9.77
C HIS A 241 14.16 12.15 9.90
N GLY A 242 15.02 12.06 8.88
CA GLY A 242 16.20 12.91 8.80
C GLY A 242 15.83 14.36 8.50
N PHE A 243 16.47 15.30 9.19
CA PHE A 243 16.30 16.74 9.00
C PHE A 243 17.63 17.48 9.10
N MET A 244 17.73 18.59 8.37
CA MET A 244 18.77 19.61 8.57
C MET A 244 18.38 20.55 9.72
N HIS A 245 19.18 21.57 10.00
CA HIS A 245 18.93 22.50 11.11
C HIS A 245 17.47 23.02 11.20
N PRO A 246 16.72 22.66 12.27
CA PRO A 246 15.34 23.08 12.43
C PRO A 246 15.24 24.56 12.81
N MET A 247 14.25 25.26 12.26
CA MET A 247 13.98 26.66 12.55
C MET A 247 12.79 26.80 13.49
N ILE A 248 13.02 27.33 14.70
CA ILE A 248 11.94 27.62 15.64
C ILE A 248 11.22 28.91 15.21
N LYS A 249 9.89 28.88 15.14
CA LYS A 249 9.03 30.01 14.77
C LYS A 249 8.02 30.34 15.87
N GLY A 250 7.75 31.63 16.03
CA GLY A 250 6.81 32.18 17.03
C GLY A 250 7.51 32.67 18.30
N LYS A 251 6.93 33.67 18.97
CA LYS A 251 7.52 34.32 20.16
C LYS A 251 7.72 33.38 21.36
N ASP A 252 7.03 32.23 21.35
CA ASP A 252 6.94 31.31 22.50
C ASP A 252 7.52 29.90 22.21
N GLY A 253 8.18 29.70 21.06
CA GLY A 253 8.78 28.41 20.70
C GLY A 253 7.78 27.27 20.39
N GLN A 254 6.50 27.58 20.17
CA GLN A 254 5.45 26.57 19.96
C GLN A 254 5.46 25.93 18.55
N LYS A 255 6.21 26.47 17.59
CA LYS A 255 6.34 25.89 16.23
C LYS A 255 7.80 25.68 15.88
N ALA A 256 8.10 24.55 15.25
CA ALA A 256 9.40 24.22 14.70
C ALA A 256 9.24 23.81 13.23
N VAL A 257 10.05 24.40 12.35
CA VAL A 257 10.07 24.10 10.91
C VAL A 257 11.30 23.25 10.64
N PHE A 258 11.08 22.03 10.18
CA PHE A 258 12.11 21.05 9.87
C PHE A 258 12.35 21.01 8.36
N PRO A 259 13.52 21.45 7.87
CA PRO A 259 13.98 21.11 6.53
C PRO A 259 14.37 19.63 6.52
N LEU A 260 13.63 18.80 5.80
CA LEU A 260 13.82 17.35 5.80
C LEU A 260 14.97 16.97 4.87
N ALA A 261 15.90 16.15 5.37
CA ALA A 261 17.15 15.78 4.71
C ALA A 261 17.00 14.51 3.85
N ASP A 262 16.19 13.56 4.31
CA ASP A 262 16.01 12.26 3.66
C ASP A 262 14.75 12.20 2.80
N PHE A 263 14.86 11.66 1.59
CA PHE A 263 13.75 11.55 0.64
C PHE A 263 12.77 10.41 0.99
N GLN A 264 13.24 9.35 1.64
CA GLN A 264 12.46 8.13 1.91
C GLN A 264 11.71 8.19 3.23
N SER A 265 12.32 8.78 4.25
CA SER A 265 11.70 9.00 5.55
C SER A 265 11.18 10.43 5.65
N ARG A 266 10.55 10.95 4.61
CA ARG A 266 10.07 12.33 4.59
C ARG A 266 8.61 12.40 5.00
N ILE A 267 8.26 13.45 5.74
CA ILE A 267 6.86 13.70 6.13
C ILE A 267 6.09 14.15 4.89
N LEU A 268 5.03 13.42 4.56
CA LEU A 268 4.11 13.67 3.43
C LEU A 268 3.00 14.66 3.80
N SER A 269 2.40 15.31 2.80
CA SER A 269 1.22 16.18 2.96
C SER A 269 0.04 15.42 3.58
N SER A 270 -0.13 14.14 3.23
CA SER A 270 -1.11 13.23 3.83
C SER A 270 -0.87 12.95 5.31
N GLN A 271 0.35 13.18 5.81
CA GLN A 271 0.71 13.02 7.22
C GLN A 271 0.53 14.31 8.02
N VAL A 272 -0.04 15.37 7.44
CA VAL A 272 -0.47 16.54 8.20
C VAL A 272 -1.47 16.09 9.27
N ARG A 273 -1.22 16.50 10.52
CA ARG A 273 -1.89 16.11 11.78
C ARG A 273 -1.36 14.83 12.46
N THR A 274 -0.39 14.14 11.87
CA THR A 274 0.30 13.00 12.50
C THR A 274 1.04 13.43 13.76
N LYS A 275 1.00 12.61 14.82
CA LYS A 275 1.75 12.83 16.05
C LYS A 275 3.24 12.68 15.77
N VAL A 276 4.02 13.58 16.34
CA VAL A 276 5.49 13.52 16.26
C VAL A 276 6.09 13.62 17.66
N ARG A 277 7.19 12.91 17.82
CA ARG A 277 8.08 12.95 18.97
C ARG A 277 9.41 13.55 18.53
N LEU A 278 9.93 14.47 19.32
CA LEU A 278 11.25 15.07 19.15
C LEU A 278 12.14 14.64 20.29
N HIS A 279 13.35 14.13 20.00
CA HIS A 279 14.36 13.95 21.03
C HIS A 279 15.23 15.19 21.05
N ILE A 280 15.43 15.76 22.23
CA ILE A 280 16.23 16.97 22.45
C ILE A 280 17.30 16.71 23.49
N ARG A 281 18.43 17.38 23.34
CA ARG A 281 19.57 17.31 24.26
C ARG A 281 19.97 18.69 24.72
N ASN A 282 20.27 18.85 26.01
CA ASN A 282 20.74 20.11 26.58
C ASN A 282 22.28 20.19 26.65
N GLU A 283 22.82 21.32 27.09
CA GLU A 283 24.27 21.53 27.26
C GLU A 283 24.92 20.63 28.33
N ARG A 284 24.13 19.95 29.18
CA ARG A 284 24.61 19.00 30.18
C ARG A 284 24.57 17.55 29.69
N ASP A 285 24.36 17.34 28.39
CA ASP A 285 24.21 16.03 27.75
C ASP A 285 22.99 15.22 28.27
N GLU A 286 22.01 15.89 28.88
CA GLU A 286 20.75 15.26 29.30
C GLU A 286 19.74 15.27 28.15
N GLU A 287 19.19 14.10 27.85
CA GLU A 287 18.19 13.90 26.81
C GLU A 287 16.76 13.98 27.37
N SER A 288 15.84 14.56 26.59
CA SER A 288 14.42 14.60 26.91
C SER A 288 13.57 14.55 25.64
N GLU A 289 12.29 14.21 25.79
CA GLU A 289 11.35 14.10 24.69
C GLU A 289 10.34 15.25 24.68
N LEU A 290 10.03 15.76 23.49
CA LEU A 290 8.91 16.68 23.27
C LEU A 290 7.90 16.06 22.32
N TYR A 291 6.64 16.39 22.53
CA TYR A 291 5.52 15.88 21.74
C TYR A 291 4.86 17.02 20.97
N GLY A 292 4.40 16.71 19.77
CA GLY A 292 3.72 17.65 18.90
C GLY A 292 3.03 16.98 17.73
N ARG A 293 2.62 17.79 16.76
CA ARG A 293 1.96 17.34 15.54
C ARG A 293 2.44 18.10 14.33
N ILE A 294 2.45 17.43 13.19
CA ILE A 294 2.67 18.09 11.90
C ILE A 294 1.44 18.95 11.60
N VAL A 295 1.63 20.23 11.32
CA VAL A 295 0.53 21.17 10.99
C VAL A 295 0.58 21.64 9.54
N GLU A 296 1.72 21.51 8.88
CA GLU A 296 1.91 21.93 7.50
C GLU A 296 3.08 21.15 6.89
N VAL A 297 2.94 20.75 5.63
CA VAL A 297 4.03 20.19 4.84
C VAL A 297 4.05 20.91 3.50
N SER A 298 5.21 21.46 3.13
CA SER A 298 5.38 22.19 1.88
C SER A 298 6.80 22.02 1.35
N GLY A 299 6.95 21.65 0.08
CA GLY A 299 8.28 21.53 -0.53
C GLY A 299 9.05 20.38 0.11
N ARG A 300 10.16 20.66 0.82
CA ARG A 300 10.95 19.78 1.73
C ARG A 300 10.85 20.17 3.21
N ARG A 301 9.79 20.86 3.59
CA ARG A 301 9.65 21.41 4.93
C ARG A 301 8.42 20.83 5.60
N ALA A 302 8.58 20.39 6.84
CA ALA A 302 7.47 20.08 7.73
C ALA A 302 7.45 21.08 8.87
N THR A 303 6.29 21.68 9.12
CA THR A 303 6.06 22.50 10.31
C THR A 303 5.42 21.63 11.36
N VAL A 304 6.08 21.49 12.50
CA VAL A 304 5.58 20.82 13.70
C VAL A 304 5.10 21.88 14.68
N ARG A 305 3.91 21.69 15.22
CA ARG A 305 3.41 22.43 16.38
C ARG A 305 3.56 21.54 17.61
N LEU A 306 4.24 22.04 18.64
CA LEU A 306 4.39 21.33 19.90
C LEU A 306 3.11 21.40 20.73
N ASP A 307 2.83 20.35 21.49
CA ASP A 307 1.66 20.29 22.36
C ASP A 307 1.70 21.39 23.44
N HIS A 308 2.92 21.72 23.89
CA HIS A 308 3.19 22.82 24.82
C HIS A 308 4.30 23.73 24.28
N PRO A 309 4.23 25.06 24.52
CA PRO A 309 5.34 25.98 24.25
C PRO A 309 6.61 25.50 24.95
N HIS A 310 7.76 25.58 24.29
CA HIS A 310 9.01 25.08 24.85
C HIS A 310 10.19 25.98 24.50
N ASN A 311 11.11 26.18 25.45
CA ASN A 311 12.33 26.97 25.23
C ASN A 311 13.44 26.09 24.63
N PHE A 312 13.87 26.43 23.42
CA PHE A 312 14.93 25.76 22.68
C PHE A 312 16.31 26.40 22.86
N TYR A 313 16.43 27.46 23.67
CA TYR A 313 17.72 28.06 23.98
C TYR A 313 18.64 27.00 24.56
N SER A 314 19.85 26.86 24.00
CA SER A 314 20.86 25.88 24.45
C SER A 314 20.43 24.41 24.36
N LYS A 315 19.51 24.06 23.45
CA LYS A 315 19.08 22.67 23.21
C LYS A 315 19.22 22.28 21.74
N THR A 316 19.69 21.07 21.48
CA THR A 316 19.79 20.50 20.12
C THR A 316 18.69 19.47 19.91
N ILE A 317 17.97 19.54 18.79
CA ILE A 317 17.03 18.49 18.40
C ILE A 317 17.82 17.37 17.71
N LEU A 318 17.79 16.17 18.27
CA LEU A 318 18.53 15.00 17.81
C LEU A 318 17.73 14.18 16.78
N SER A 319 16.43 14.01 17.00
CA SER A 319 15.57 13.21 16.14
C SER A 319 14.16 13.81 16.03
N LEU A 320 13.49 13.47 14.92
CA LEU A 320 12.11 13.77 14.62
C LEU A 320 11.47 12.45 14.21
N ILE A 321 10.53 11.98 14.99
CA ILE A 321 9.92 10.66 14.80
C ILE A 321 8.42 10.89 14.64
N SER A 322 7.81 10.50 13.52
CA SER A 322 6.35 10.45 13.42
C SER A 322 5.83 9.09 13.86
N THR A 323 4.67 9.09 14.51
CA THR A 323 3.95 7.89 14.92
C THR A 323 2.58 7.90 14.28
N GLY A 324 2.29 6.90 13.45
CA GLY A 324 1.00 6.73 12.79
C GLY A 324 1.13 5.99 11.46
N SER A 325 0.06 5.29 11.07
CA SER A 325 -0.06 4.67 9.76
C SER A 325 0.14 5.73 8.67
N GLY A 326 1.01 5.47 7.69
CA GLY A 326 1.04 6.28 6.47
C GLY A 326 -0.39 6.39 5.94
N GLY A 327 -0.94 7.61 5.92
CA GLY A 327 -2.39 7.80 5.76
C GLY A 327 -2.98 7.11 4.52
N THR A 328 -4.29 6.87 4.55
CA THR A 328 -5.05 6.19 3.50
C THR A 328 -4.75 6.76 2.12
N THR A 329 -4.32 5.92 1.17
CA THR A 329 -4.06 6.37 -0.20
C THR A 329 -5.36 6.55 -0.97
N LEU A 330 -5.33 7.27 -2.09
CA LEU A 330 -6.48 7.35 -2.99
C LEU A 330 -6.89 5.97 -3.52
N ALA A 331 -5.94 5.03 -3.68
CA ALA A 331 -6.24 3.66 -4.07
C ALA A 331 -7.09 2.96 -3.00
N ASP A 332 -6.70 3.10 -1.73
CA ASP A 332 -7.40 2.51 -0.60
C ASP A 332 -8.81 3.08 -0.43
N LEU A 333 -8.98 4.39 -0.61
CA LEU A 333 -10.29 5.04 -0.61
C LEU A 333 -11.19 4.51 -1.73
N GLY A 334 -10.69 4.50 -2.97
CA GLY A 334 -11.46 3.99 -4.12
C GLY A 334 -11.83 2.52 -3.97
N LYS A 335 -10.93 1.70 -3.44
CA LYS A 335 -11.21 0.28 -3.13
C LYS A 335 -12.29 0.16 -2.05
N THR A 336 -12.18 0.91 -0.96
CA THR A 336 -13.18 0.90 0.12
C THR A 336 -14.57 1.26 -0.40
N GLU A 337 -14.66 2.26 -1.29
CA GLU A 337 -15.93 2.62 -1.95
C GLU A 337 -16.51 1.48 -2.80
N GLU A 338 -15.69 0.77 -3.58
CA GLU A 338 -16.17 -0.36 -4.39
C GLU A 338 -16.58 -1.56 -3.52
N VAL A 339 -15.83 -1.86 -2.45
CA VAL A 339 -16.21 -2.90 -1.49
C VAL A 339 -17.57 -2.57 -0.86
N LEU A 340 -17.82 -1.32 -0.48
CA LEU A 340 -19.13 -0.88 0.01
C LEU A 340 -20.23 -1.03 -1.04
N LYS A 341 -19.97 -0.71 -2.31
CA LYS A 341 -20.93 -0.93 -3.40
C LYS A 341 -21.29 -2.40 -3.58
N ILE A 342 -20.31 -3.30 -3.45
CA ILE A 342 -20.56 -4.74 -3.48
C ILE A 342 -21.42 -5.15 -2.27
N LEU A 343 -21.09 -4.68 -1.07
CA LEU A 343 -21.86 -4.91 0.15
C LEU A 343 -23.27 -4.30 0.14
N TRP A 344 -23.56 -3.33 -0.74
CA TRP A 344 -24.90 -2.74 -0.92
C TRP A 344 -25.84 -3.54 -1.83
N GLY A 345 -25.47 -4.77 -2.21
CA GLY A 345 -26.26 -5.61 -3.13
C GLY A 345 -25.64 -5.82 -4.50
N GLY A 346 -24.35 -5.51 -4.67
CA GLY A 346 -23.57 -5.92 -5.84
C GLY A 346 -23.10 -7.38 -5.72
N SER A 347 -22.16 -7.78 -6.58
CA SER A 347 -21.44 -9.05 -6.47
C SER A 347 -20.09 -8.92 -7.18
N LEU A 348 -19.06 -9.60 -6.67
CA LEU A 348 -17.78 -9.72 -7.38
C LEU A 348 -17.97 -10.46 -8.72
N ALA A 349 -18.83 -11.48 -8.74
CA ALA A 349 -19.14 -12.27 -9.93
C ALA A 349 -19.86 -11.48 -11.04
N SER A 350 -20.43 -10.31 -10.73
CA SER A 350 -21.04 -9.45 -11.75
C SER A 350 -20.04 -8.84 -12.73
N ASN A 351 -18.75 -8.82 -12.36
CA ASN A 351 -17.67 -8.38 -13.24
C ASN A 351 -16.85 -9.59 -13.69
N PRO A 352 -16.81 -9.90 -15.00
CA PRO A 352 -16.14 -11.11 -15.50
C PRO A 352 -14.63 -11.10 -15.26
N PHE A 353 -13.98 -9.93 -15.14
CA PHE A 353 -12.57 -9.86 -14.76
C PHE A 353 -12.36 -10.26 -13.31
N LEU A 354 -13.17 -9.74 -12.38
CA LEU A 354 -13.09 -10.10 -10.97
C LEU A 354 -13.43 -11.58 -10.76
N GLN A 355 -14.45 -12.09 -11.47
CA GLN A 355 -14.81 -13.50 -11.46
C GLN A 355 -13.68 -14.39 -12.02
N THR A 356 -12.91 -13.91 -13.01
CA THR A 356 -11.74 -14.66 -13.51
C THR A 356 -10.60 -14.69 -12.49
N ILE A 357 -10.40 -13.60 -11.72
CA ILE A 357 -9.40 -13.55 -10.66
C ILE A 357 -9.81 -14.41 -9.46
N TRP A 358 -11.09 -14.32 -9.06
CA TRP A 358 -11.68 -15.06 -7.95
C TRP A 358 -12.88 -15.88 -8.45
N PRO A 359 -12.64 -17.05 -9.04
CA PRO A 359 -13.71 -17.88 -9.60
C PRO A 359 -14.59 -18.48 -8.52
N THR A 360 -15.89 -18.50 -8.77
CA THR A 360 -16.83 -19.28 -7.97
C THR A 360 -16.77 -20.75 -8.43
N PRO A 361 -16.55 -21.72 -7.53
CA PRO A 361 -16.47 -23.13 -7.90
C PRO A 361 -17.70 -23.61 -8.68
N GLY A 362 -17.47 -24.26 -9.82
CA GLY A 362 -18.55 -24.78 -10.68
C GLY A 362 -19.26 -23.75 -11.55
N GLN A 363 -18.85 -22.49 -11.53
CA GLN A 363 -19.43 -21.43 -12.36
C GLN A 363 -18.42 -20.98 -13.43
N GLU A 364 -18.80 -21.06 -14.70
CA GLU A 364 -18.02 -20.51 -15.80
C GLU A 364 -18.14 -18.97 -15.86
N VAL A 365 -17.10 -18.32 -16.38
CA VAL A 365 -17.10 -16.87 -16.58
C VAL A 365 -17.80 -16.54 -17.89
N GLU A 366 -18.95 -15.89 -17.78
CA GLU A 366 -19.68 -15.37 -18.93
C GLU A 366 -19.20 -13.94 -19.28
N TRP A 367 -18.63 -13.79 -20.47
CA TRP A 367 -18.22 -12.48 -20.97
C TRP A 367 -19.38 -11.77 -21.67
N PRO A 368 -19.59 -10.46 -21.45
CA PRO A 368 -20.68 -9.72 -22.09
C PRO A 368 -20.62 -9.82 -23.62
N SER A 369 -21.76 -9.96 -24.30
CA SER A 369 -21.81 -10.03 -25.77
C SER A 369 -21.25 -8.77 -26.47
N THR A 370 -21.20 -7.64 -25.76
CA THR A 370 -20.55 -6.40 -26.22
C THR A 370 -19.02 -6.50 -26.28
N PHE A 371 -18.43 -7.49 -25.62
CA PHE A 371 -17.00 -7.76 -25.61
C PHE A 371 -16.65 -8.60 -26.85
N LYS A 372 -16.66 -7.94 -28.01
CA LYS A 372 -16.27 -8.59 -29.27
C LYS A 372 -14.84 -9.11 -29.18
N PRO A 373 -14.56 -10.34 -29.66
CA PRO A 373 -13.20 -10.84 -29.71
C PRO A 373 -12.40 -10.05 -30.74
N VAL A 374 -11.16 -9.72 -30.39
CA VAL A 374 -10.20 -9.07 -31.28
C VAL A 374 -9.02 -10.02 -31.43
N GLN A 375 -8.68 -10.40 -32.66
CA GLN A 375 -7.50 -11.22 -32.94
C GLN A 375 -6.22 -10.39 -32.83
N ALA A 376 -5.08 -11.07 -32.66
CA ALA A 376 -3.78 -10.44 -32.66
C ALA A 376 -3.58 -9.65 -33.95
N VAL A 377 -3.12 -8.41 -33.81
CA VAL A 377 -2.59 -7.64 -34.94
C VAL A 377 -1.12 -8.02 -35.15
N PRO A 378 -0.56 -7.82 -36.35
CA PRO A 378 0.86 -8.06 -36.59
C PRO A 378 1.73 -7.29 -35.59
N ILE A 379 2.78 -7.95 -35.09
CA ILE A 379 3.74 -7.31 -34.19
C ILE A 379 4.60 -6.34 -35.00
N ILE A 380 4.66 -5.11 -34.52
CA ILE A 380 5.42 -4.01 -35.13
C ILE A 380 6.52 -3.61 -34.16
N LEU A 381 7.75 -3.67 -34.65
CA LEU A 381 8.96 -3.29 -33.92
C LEU A 381 9.69 -2.16 -34.67
N PRO A 382 10.47 -1.33 -33.98
CA PRO A 382 11.44 -0.46 -34.63
C PRO A 382 12.41 -1.28 -35.51
N SER A 383 12.89 -0.70 -36.62
CA SER A 383 13.66 -1.40 -37.66
C SER A 383 14.98 -2.03 -37.20
N ASP A 384 15.47 -1.71 -36.01
CA ASP A 384 16.69 -2.22 -35.39
C ASP A 384 16.44 -3.18 -34.21
N LYS A 385 15.19 -3.51 -33.89
CA LYS A 385 14.82 -4.34 -32.74
C LYS A 385 14.23 -5.68 -33.18
N THR A 386 14.65 -6.72 -32.48
CA THR A 386 14.04 -8.06 -32.54
C THR A 386 13.51 -8.44 -31.17
N VAL A 387 12.52 -9.32 -31.17
CA VAL A 387 12.03 -10.02 -29.97
C VAL A 387 12.31 -11.50 -30.15
N ASN A 388 12.45 -12.22 -29.04
CA ASN A 388 12.55 -13.69 -29.06
C ASN A 388 11.15 -14.33 -29.02
N ASP A 389 11.08 -15.66 -29.16
CA ASP A 389 9.83 -16.42 -29.20
C ASP A 389 8.95 -16.20 -27.96
N SER A 390 9.52 -16.20 -26.75
CA SER A 390 8.74 -16.01 -25.50
C SER A 390 8.20 -14.59 -25.36
N GLN A 391 8.96 -13.59 -25.83
CA GLN A 391 8.49 -12.21 -25.93
C GLN A 391 7.43 -12.05 -27.02
N GLU A 392 7.57 -12.71 -28.17
CA GLU A 392 6.59 -12.69 -29.27
C GLU A 392 5.24 -13.28 -28.84
N GLU A 393 5.26 -14.42 -28.14
CA GLU A 393 4.08 -15.04 -27.55
C GLU A 393 3.41 -14.10 -26.53
N ALA A 394 4.20 -13.49 -25.64
CA ALA A 394 3.69 -12.52 -24.67
C ALA A 394 3.02 -11.31 -25.34
N ILE A 395 3.65 -10.72 -26.36
CA ILE A 395 3.09 -9.58 -27.10
C ILE A 395 1.81 -9.99 -27.83
N THR A 396 1.82 -11.16 -28.48
CA THR A 396 0.64 -11.71 -29.18
C THR A 396 -0.53 -11.86 -28.21
N HIS A 397 -0.29 -12.48 -27.05
CA HIS A 397 -1.30 -12.62 -26.01
C HIS A 397 -1.79 -11.27 -25.52
N MET A 398 -0.93 -10.27 -25.33
CA MET A 398 -1.35 -8.91 -24.94
C MET A 398 -2.22 -8.23 -26.01
N LEU A 399 -2.00 -8.47 -27.29
CA LEU A 399 -2.77 -7.91 -28.41
C LEU A 399 -4.13 -8.59 -28.62
N GLU A 400 -4.26 -9.86 -28.23
CA GLU A 400 -5.51 -10.62 -28.34
C GLU A 400 -6.53 -10.24 -27.26
N GLN A 401 -7.81 -10.17 -27.65
CA GLN A 401 -8.94 -9.96 -26.75
C GLN A 401 -9.98 -11.09 -26.87
N THR A 402 -9.53 -12.33 -27.04
CA THR A 402 -10.37 -13.52 -26.89
C THR A 402 -10.64 -13.79 -25.40
N ASN A 403 -11.73 -14.47 -25.06
CA ASN A 403 -12.17 -14.65 -23.68
C ASN A 403 -11.11 -15.33 -22.79
N ASP A 404 -10.34 -16.27 -23.34
CA ASP A 404 -9.23 -16.97 -22.67
C ASP A 404 -8.01 -16.07 -22.44
N LYS A 405 -7.86 -14.97 -23.19
CA LYS A 405 -6.73 -14.05 -23.09
C LYS A 405 -7.08 -12.68 -22.56
N ARG A 406 -8.35 -12.36 -22.24
CA ARG A 406 -8.72 -11.04 -21.69
C ARG A 406 -7.95 -10.66 -20.42
N ILE A 407 -7.48 -11.66 -19.66
CA ILE A 407 -6.46 -11.52 -18.65
C ILE A 407 -5.20 -12.24 -19.14
N THR A 408 -4.09 -11.51 -19.27
CA THR A 408 -2.79 -12.06 -19.63
C THR A 408 -1.82 -11.83 -18.48
N ILE A 409 -1.09 -12.87 -18.09
CA ILE A 409 -0.09 -12.81 -17.02
C ILE A 409 1.25 -13.22 -17.60
N ILE A 410 2.26 -12.40 -17.37
CA ILE A 410 3.62 -12.57 -17.88
C ILE A 410 4.57 -12.49 -16.71
N GLN A 411 5.23 -13.61 -16.41
CA GLN A 411 6.35 -13.67 -15.51
C GLN A 411 7.62 -13.29 -16.28
N GLY A 412 8.21 -12.16 -15.93
CA GLY A 412 9.43 -11.65 -16.53
C GLY A 412 10.57 -11.55 -15.51
N PRO A 413 11.46 -12.55 -15.45
CA PRO A 413 12.69 -12.48 -14.67
C PRO A 413 13.54 -11.23 -14.93
N PRO A 414 14.54 -10.92 -14.10
CA PRO A 414 15.43 -9.79 -14.29
C PRO A 414 16.11 -9.81 -15.66
N GLY A 415 16.11 -8.66 -16.35
CA GLY A 415 16.79 -8.52 -17.62
C GLY A 415 16.09 -9.13 -18.84
N THR A 416 14.90 -9.72 -18.70
CA THR A 416 14.19 -10.38 -19.82
C THR A 416 13.45 -9.43 -20.76
N GLY A 417 13.52 -8.13 -20.50
CA GLY A 417 12.95 -7.12 -21.38
C GLY A 417 11.45 -6.88 -21.19
N LYS A 418 10.91 -7.02 -19.98
CA LYS A 418 9.51 -6.66 -19.63
C LYS A 418 9.05 -5.33 -20.26
N THR A 419 9.82 -4.26 -20.07
CA THR A 419 9.50 -2.94 -20.64
C THR A 419 9.62 -2.89 -22.16
N THR A 420 10.47 -3.72 -22.77
CA THR A 420 10.54 -3.91 -24.23
C THR A 420 9.26 -4.58 -24.75
N VAL A 421 8.77 -5.62 -24.07
CA VAL A 421 7.48 -6.29 -24.38
C VAL A 421 6.33 -5.29 -24.31
N ILE A 422 6.26 -4.47 -23.25
CA ILE A 422 5.24 -3.41 -23.11
C ILE A 422 5.34 -2.41 -24.27
N ALA A 423 6.54 -1.94 -24.61
CA ALA A 423 6.74 -0.98 -25.68
C ALA A 423 6.35 -1.55 -27.07
N ALA A 424 6.69 -2.81 -27.34
CA ALA A 424 6.32 -3.50 -28.57
C ALA A 424 4.80 -3.71 -28.67
N PHE A 425 4.14 -4.08 -27.58
CA PHE A 425 2.68 -4.13 -27.49
C PHE A 425 2.05 -2.78 -27.82
N VAL A 426 2.53 -1.70 -27.19
CA VAL A 426 2.01 -0.34 -27.41
C VAL A 426 2.15 0.07 -28.88
N LEU A 427 3.35 -0.12 -29.46
CA LEU A 427 3.61 0.25 -30.85
C LEU A 427 2.72 -0.54 -31.82
N SER A 428 2.60 -1.86 -31.62
CA SER A 428 1.78 -2.76 -32.45
C SER A 428 0.30 -2.40 -32.38
N ALA A 429 -0.23 -2.21 -31.16
CA ALA A 429 -1.63 -1.85 -30.93
C ALA A 429 -1.96 -0.49 -31.56
N VAL A 430 -1.16 0.54 -31.27
CA VAL A 430 -1.42 1.92 -31.72
C VAL A 430 -1.31 2.06 -33.24
N THR A 431 -0.30 1.43 -33.85
CA THR A 431 -0.12 1.48 -35.31
C THR A 431 -1.25 0.75 -36.04
N SER A 432 -1.87 -0.24 -35.39
CA SER A 432 -3.05 -0.95 -35.89
C SER A 432 -4.37 -0.21 -35.62
N GLY A 433 -4.31 1.05 -35.19
CA GLY A 433 -5.47 1.90 -34.92
C GLY A 433 -6.16 1.64 -33.58
N GLN A 434 -5.58 0.82 -32.70
CA GLN A 434 -6.07 0.64 -31.34
C GLN A 434 -5.64 1.82 -30.46
N GLY A 435 -6.37 2.07 -29.37
CA GLY A 435 -6.06 3.14 -28.42
C GLY A 435 -6.69 2.85 -27.07
N GLY A 436 -6.63 3.82 -26.16
CA GLY A 436 -7.16 3.62 -24.82
C GLY A 436 -6.29 2.70 -23.98
N ILE A 437 -4.97 2.81 -24.16
CA ILE A 437 -3.99 1.98 -23.45
C ILE A 437 -3.53 2.74 -22.21
N TRP A 438 -3.57 2.08 -21.07
CA TRP A 438 -3.11 2.62 -19.81
C TRP A 438 -2.02 1.72 -19.24
N LEU A 439 -0.84 2.30 -18.99
CA LEU A 439 0.31 1.59 -18.44
C LEU A 439 0.49 2.07 -17.00
N ILE A 440 0.39 1.15 -16.05
CA ILE A 440 0.50 1.46 -14.64
C ILE A 440 1.54 0.60 -13.93
N ALA A 441 2.03 1.09 -12.81
CA ALA A 441 2.85 0.32 -11.88
C ALA A 441 2.65 0.84 -10.44
N GLN A 442 3.21 0.13 -9.47
CA GLN A 442 3.16 0.54 -8.06
C GLN A 442 3.98 1.82 -7.81
N SER A 443 5.19 1.88 -8.39
CA SER A 443 6.13 2.98 -8.14
C SER A 443 6.26 3.91 -9.34
N ASN A 444 6.51 5.19 -9.05
CA ASN A 444 6.78 6.18 -10.11
C ASN A 444 8.03 5.86 -10.93
N VAL A 445 9.03 5.20 -10.34
CA VAL A 445 10.26 4.78 -11.03
C VAL A 445 9.94 3.75 -12.12
N ALA A 446 9.11 2.74 -11.81
CA ALA A 446 8.69 1.75 -12.80
C ALA A 446 7.94 2.41 -13.97
N VAL A 447 6.97 3.30 -13.67
CA VAL A 447 6.23 4.02 -14.71
C VAL A 447 7.16 4.92 -15.56
N LYS A 448 8.14 5.58 -14.93
CA LYS A 448 9.15 6.41 -15.62
C LYS A 448 10.02 5.57 -16.55
N ASN A 449 10.41 4.36 -16.15
CA ASN A 449 11.20 3.46 -17.01
C ASN A 449 10.43 3.04 -18.26
N ILE A 450 9.13 2.78 -18.15
CA ILE A 450 8.26 2.52 -19.31
C ILE A 450 8.20 3.77 -20.21
N ALA A 451 8.01 4.95 -19.63
CA ALA A 451 7.95 6.22 -20.35
C ALA A 451 9.24 6.51 -21.15
N GLU A 452 10.42 6.31 -20.53
CA GLU A 452 11.71 6.44 -21.20
C GLU A 452 11.88 5.41 -22.32
N LYS A 453 11.40 4.18 -22.12
CA LYS A 453 11.44 3.15 -23.16
C LYS A 453 10.62 3.55 -24.39
N LEU A 454 9.41 4.10 -24.19
CA LEU A 454 8.56 4.62 -25.27
C LEU A 454 9.24 5.78 -26.01
N ASN A 455 9.83 6.72 -25.27
CA ASN A 455 10.57 7.83 -25.85
C ASN A 455 11.77 7.35 -26.70
N ASN A 456 12.52 6.37 -26.20
CA ASN A 456 13.71 5.83 -26.87
C ASN A 456 13.40 5.10 -28.18
N ILE A 457 12.18 4.58 -28.35
CA ILE A 457 11.73 3.98 -29.62
C ILE A 457 11.05 5.01 -30.54
N GLY A 458 11.09 6.31 -30.20
CA GLY A 458 10.49 7.38 -30.99
C GLY A 458 8.97 7.45 -30.93
N PHE A 459 8.33 6.81 -29.95
CA PHE A 459 6.89 6.88 -29.77
C PHE A 459 6.52 8.07 -28.87
N ASP A 460 5.83 9.07 -29.43
CA ASP A 460 5.49 10.33 -28.74
C ASP A 460 3.99 10.44 -28.33
N ASN A 461 3.11 9.51 -28.75
CA ASN A 461 1.64 9.61 -28.55
C ASN A 461 1.17 9.20 -27.14
N TRP A 462 1.89 9.65 -26.11
CA TRP A 462 1.63 9.30 -24.71
C TRP A 462 1.75 10.48 -23.75
N LYS A 463 1.12 10.36 -22.58
CA LYS A 463 1.23 11.30 -21.45
C LYS A 463 1.42 10.55 -20.13
N LEU A 464 2.24 11.12 -19.24
CA LEU A 464 2.51 10.59 -17.90
C LEU A 464 1.86 11.47 -16.84
N LEU A 465 0.95 10.91 -16.05
CA LEU A 465 0.26 11.59 -14.96
C LEU A 465 1.04 11.40 -13.66
N VAL A 466 1.37 12.51 -12.99
CA VAL A 466 2.19 12.51 -11.76
C VAL A 466 1.50 13.36 -10.69
N SER A 467 1.53 12.91 -9.43
CA SER A 467 1.02 13.72 -8.34
C SER A 467 1.92 14.95 -8.11
N LYS A 468 1.31 16.08 -7.73
CA LYS A 468 2.04 17.29 -7.36
C LYS A 468 3.10 17.01 -6.29
N ASP A 469 2.73 16.24 -5.28
CA ASP A 469 3.61 15.90 -4.16
C ASP A 469 4.84 15.12 -4.64
N PHE A 470 4.65 14.15 -5.55
CA PHE A 470 5.77 13.37 -6.09
C PHE A 470 6.72 14.19 -6.99
N LYS A 471 6.20 15.08 -7.85
CA LYS A 471 7.08 15.92 -8.69
C LYS A 471 7.97 16.82 -7.84
N ILE A 472 7.44 17.35 -6.74
CA ILE A 472 8.21 18.16 -5.78
C ILE A 472 9.28 17.30 -5.08
N GLU A 473 9.00 16.02 -4.84
CA GLU A 473 9.91 15.09 -4.19
C GLU A 473 11.17 14.77 -5.02
N TRP A 474 11.07 14.58 -6.33
CA TRP A 474 12.13 13.91 -7.12
C TRP A 474 13.05 14.79 -8.00
N HIS A 475 13.04 16.12 -7.84
CA HIS A 475 13.75 17.09 -8.69
C HIS A 475 13.35 17.03 -10.18
N ASP A 476 13.41 18.16 -10.89
CA ASP A 476 13.05 18.21 -12.33
C ASP A 476 13.97 17.32 -13.21
N GLU A 477 15.16 16.95 -12.71
CA GLU A 477 16.14 16.13 -13.43
C GLU A 477 15.63 14.72 -13.78
N LEU A 478 14.86 14.07 -12.88
CA LEU A 478 14.35 12.70 -13.11
C LEU A 478 13.47 12.62 -14.36
N TYR A 479 12.76 13.70 -14.65
CA TYR A 479 11.84 13.81 -15.77
C TYR A 479 12.39 14.64 -16.92
N SER A 480 13.64 15.10 -16.85
CA SER A 480 14.21 16.05 -17.83
C SER A 480 14.00 15.61 -19.27
N VAL A 481 14.34 14.36 -19.58
CA VAL A 481 14.19 13.73 -20.92
C VAL A 481 12.74 13.66 -21.39
N ILE A 482 11.80 13.43 -20.46
CA ILE A 482 10.38 13.16 -20.76
C ILE A 482 9.44 14.29 -20.33
N SER A 483 9.99 15.43 -19.95
CA SER A 483 9.27 16.54 -19.30
C SER A 483 8.10 17.06 -20.16
N LYS A 484 8.24 17.03 -21.50
CA LYS A 484 7.19 17.40 -22.46
C LYS A 484 5.92 16.53 -22.41
N HIS A 485 6.00 15.35 -21.80
CA HIS A 485 4.87 14.41 -21.66
C HIS A 485 4.26 14.38 -20.26
N VAL A 486 4.88 15.02 -19.28
CA VAL A 486 4.44 14.94 -17.87
C VAL A 486 3.33 15.95 -17.61
N ILE A 487 2.21 15.45 -17.05
CA ILE A 487 1.10 16.26 -16.56
C ILE A 487 1.00 16.07 -15.05
N VAL A 488 1.16 17.17 -14.31
CA VAL A 488 1.10 17.18 -12.85
C VAL A 488 -0.35 17.34 -12.39
N SER A 489 -0.73 16.72 -11.27
CA SER A 489 -2.12 16.73 -10.77
C SER A 489 -2.72 18.12 -10.56
N GLU A 490 -1.90 19.14 -10.30
CA GLU A 490 -2.34 20.54 -10.23
C GLU A 490 -2.92 21.07 -11.56
N ASN A 491 -2.47 20.53 -12.69
CA ASN A 491 -2.87 20.94 -14.04
C ASN A 491 -4.00 20.07 -14.63
N PHE A 492 -4.52 19.09 -13.89
CA PHE A 492 -5.57 18.19 -14.40
C PHE A 492 -6.87 18.91 -14.77
N LYS A 493 -7.12 20.09 -14.19
CA LYS A 493 -8.24 20.96 -14.58
C LYS A 493 -8.16 21.40 -16.05
N HIS A 494 -6.96 21.40 -16.63
CA HIS A 494 -6.69 21.78 -18.02
C HIS A 494 -6.27 20.58 -18.88
N ALA A 495 -6.64 19.35 -18.49
CA ALA A 495 -6.23 18.11 -19.16
C ALA A 495 -6.44 18.13 -20.68
N ASP A 496 -7.56 18.68 -21.18
CA ASP A 496 -7.86 18.76 -22.61
C ASP A 496 -6.76 19.43 -23.44
N ASN A 497 -6.01 20.37 -22.86
CA ASN A 497 -4.92 21.07 -23.55
C ASN A 497 -3.72 20.14 -23.87
N TYR A 498 -3.61 19.02 -23.17
CA TYR A 498 -2.47 18.12 -23.25
C TYR A 498 -2.77 16.81 -23.99
N LEU A 499 -4.05 16.50 -24.24
CA LEU A 499 -4.47 15.17 -24.71
C LEU A 499 -4.69 15.06 -26.22
N LYS A 500 -4.35 16.10 -26.99
CA LYS A 500 -4.41 16.03 -28.46
C LYS A 500 -3.52 14.90 -28.97
N ASN A 501 -4.09 14.00 -29.78
CA ASN A 501 -3.42 12.81 -30.34
C ASN A 501 -2.85 11.83 -29.30
N CYS A 502 -3.27 11.92 -28.03
CA CYS A 502 -2.84 10.99 -26.99
C CYS A 502 -3.64 9.68 -27.10
N GLN A 503 -2.95 8.54 -27.16
CA GLN A 503 -3.57 7.20 -27.20
C GLN A 503 -3.17 6.34 -26.00
N VAL A 504 -2.10 6.74 -25.29
CA VAL A 504 -1.50 5.99 -24.20
C VAL A 504 -1.34 6.91 -22.99
N ILE A 505 -1.80 6.47 -21.82
CA ILE A 505 -1.58 7.17 -20.56
C ILE A 505 -0.76 6.30 -19.62
N LEU A 506 0.21 6.91 -18.94
CA LEU A 506 1.02 6.28 -17.93
C LEU A 506 0.74 6.93 -16.57
N CYS A 507 0.62 6.13 -15.51
CA CYS A 507 0.48 6.65 -14.15
C CYS A 507 0.74 5.57 -13.09
N THR A 508 0.85 5.94 -11.82
CA THR A 508 0.84 4.95 -10.73
C THR A 508 -0.56 4.42 -10.48
N LEU A 509 -0.68 3.24 -9.86
CA LEU A 509 -1.98 2.65 -9.50
C LEU A 509 -2.86 3.63 -8.70
N SER A 510 -2.30 4.33 -7.71
CA SER A 510 -3.04 5.30 -6.90
C SER A 510 -3.61 6.47 -7.71
N MET A 511 -3.02 6.80 -8.86
CA MET A 511 -3.53 7.86 -9.72
C MET A 511 -4.83 7.45 -10.44
N LEU A 512 -5.09 6.15 -10.61
CA LEU A 512 -6.36 5.67 -11.18
C LEU A 512 -7.58 5.97 -10.30
N SER A 513 -7.36 6.27 -9.02
CA SER A 513 -8.42 6.67 -8.09
C SER A 513 -8.52 8.19 -7.91
N HIS A 514 -7.80 8.98 -8.72
CA HIS A 514 -7.83 10.43 -8.60
C HIS A 514 -9.19 11.01 -9.08
N PRO A 515 -9.88 11.88 -8.32
CA PRO A 515 -11.23 12.36 -8.67
C PRO A 515 -11.34 13.06 -10.03
N SER A 516 -10.25 13.66 -10.52
CA SER A 516 -10.21 14.32 -11.84
C SER A 516 -9.92 13.38 -13.01
N LEU A 517 -9.74 12.07 -12.79
CA LEU A 517 -9.36 11.13 -13.85
C LEU A 517 -10.40 11.03 -14.97
N GLY A 518 -11.68 11.27 -14.65
CA GLY A 518 -12.77 11.32 -15.63
C GLY A 518 -12.53 12.29 -16.79
N ARG A 519 -11.66 13.30 -16.63
CA ARG A 519 -11.27 14.21 -17.72
C ARG A 519 -10.36 13.54 -18.74
N PHE A 520 -9.51 12.62 -18.28
CA PHE A 520 -8.58 11.85 -19.11
C PHE A 520 -9.31 10.69 -19.79
N THR A 521 -10.11 9.92 -19.03
CA THR A 521 -10.81 8.74 -19.55
C THR A 521 -11.89 9.07 -20.58
N LYS A 522 -12.43 10.30 -20.57
CA LYS A 522 -13.31 10.80 -21.66
C LYS A 522 -12.60 10.92 -23.01
N ARG A 523 -11.29 11.18 -23.02
CA ARG A 523 -10.47 11.32 -24.24
C ARG A 523 -9.73 10.04 -24.59
N VAL A 524 -9.22 9.36 -23.57
CA VAL A 524 -8.45 8.12 -23.67
C VAL A 524 -9.13 7.10 -22.75
N PRO A 525 -10.23 6.46 -23.19
CA PRO A 525 -10.93 5.46 -22.37
C PRO A 525 -9.99 4.32 -22.00
N ILE A 526 -10.16 3.74 -20.81
CA ILE A 526 -9.33 2.60 -20.37
C ILE A 526 -9.90 1.36 -21.06
N ILE A 527 -9.29 0.94 -22.17
CA ILE A 527 -9.66 -0.27 -22.92
C ILE A 527 -8.70 -1.40 -22.57
N SER A 528 -7.40 -1.12 -22.58
CA SER A 528 -6.34 -2.04 -22.18
C SER A 528 -5.57 -1.46 -21.01
N LEU A 529 -5.57 -2.15 -19.88
CA LEU A 529 -4.79 -1.77 -18.71
C LEU A 529 -3.63 -2.77 -18.54
N VAL A 530 -2.41 -2.25 -18.66
CA VAL A 530 -1.17 -3.00 -18.49
C VAL A 530 -0.55 -2.60 -17.16
N VAL A 531 -0.26 -3.59 -16.33
CA VAL A 531 0.31 -3.40 -15.00
C VAL A 531 1.72 -3.98 -15.02
N ASP A 532 2.73 -3.12 -14.96
CA ASP A 532 4.13 -3.52 -14.76
C ASP A 532 4.44 -3.63 -13.27
N GLU A 533 5.44 -4.46 -12.95
CA GLU A 533 5.80 -4.81 -11.57
C GLU A 533 4.58 -5.29 -10.74
N ALA A 534 3.66 -6.03 -11.37
CA ALA A 534 2.41 -6.47 -10.77
C ALA A 534 2.58 -7.41 -9.56
N SER A 535 3.77 -8.01 -9.39
CA SER A 535 4.11 -8.78 -8.19
C SER A 535 4.28 -7.94 -6.93
N GLN A 536 4.43 -6.61 -7.05
CA GLN A 536 4.54 -5.69 -5.91
C GLN A 536 3.19 -5.13 -5.44
N ILE A 537 2.08 -5.51 -6.07
CA ILE A 537 0.77 -4.92 -5.84
C ILE A 537 -0.13 -5.99 -5.23
N ASN A 538 -0.78 -5.67 -4.10
CA ASN A 538 -1.81 -6.54 -3.55
C ASN A 538 -2.97 -6.64 -4.55
N VAL A 539 -3.39 -7.87 -4.87
CA VAL A 539 -4.47 -8.18 -5.81
C VAL A 539 -5.79 -7.44 -5.48
N SER A 540 -6.06 -7.16 -4.20
CA SER A 540 -7.25 -6.39 -3.76
C SER A 540 -7.29 -4.97 -4.33
N GLN A 541 -6.12 -4.37 -4.61
CA GLN A 541 -6.00 -3.01 -5.12
C GLN A 541 -6.51 -2.88 -6.56
N TYR A 542 -6.70 -4.01 -7.27
CA TYR A 542 -7.30 -4.02 -8.61
C TYR A 542 -8.83 -3.99 -8.60
N ILE A 543 -9.49 -4.23 -7.46
CA ILE A 543 -10.96 -4.20 -7.37
C ILE A 543 -11.50 -2.85 -7.86
N HIS A 544 -10.91 -1.75 -7.41
CA HIS A 544 -11.33 -0.41 -7.82
C HIS A 544 -11.24 -0.17 -9.33
N PRO A 545 -10.05 -0.25 -9.98
CA PRO A 545 -9.96 0.02 -11.40
C PRO A 545 -10.78 -0.95 -12.26
N ILE A 546 -10.89 -2.23 -11.86
CA ILE A 546 -11.66 -3.22 -12.63
C ILE A 546 -13.17 -2.93 -12.57
N SER A 547 -13.70 -2.55 -11.40
CA SER A 547 -15.12 -2.23 -11.22
C SER A 547 -15.50 -0.86 -11.79
N HIS A 548 -14.62 0.12 -11.63
CA HIS A 548 -14.92 1.52 -11.96
C HIS A 548 -14.93 1.79 -13.47
N PHE A 549 -14.06 1.13 -14.25
CA PHE A 549 -13.89 1.42 -15.67
C PHE A 549 -14.64 0.43 -16.57
N SER A 550 -15.90 0.74 -16.88
CA SER A 550 -16.75 -0.08 -17.77
C SER A 550 -16.24 -0.21 -19.21
N THR A 551 -15.27 0.60 -19.64
CA THR A 551 -14.62 0.51 -20.96
C THR A 551 -13.54 -0.56 -21.03
N LEU A 552 -13.13 -1.13 -19.90
CA LEU A 552 -12.04 -2.10 -19.82
C LEU A 552 -12.40 -3.37 -20.61
N ARG A 553 -11.49 -3.82 -21.48
CA ARG A 553 -11.63 -5.03 -22.33
C ARG A 553 -10.44 -5.98 -22.20
N LYS A 554 -9.31 -5.50 -21.69
CA LYS A 554 -8.06 -6.26 -21.59
C LYS A 554 -7.27 -5.87 -20.34
N LEU A 555 -6.81 -6.86 -19.59
CA LEU A 555 -5.87 -6.74 -18.47
C LEU A 555 -4.59 -7.52 -18.79
N CYS A 556 -3.44 -6.86 -18.64
CA CYS A 556 -2.14 -7.50 -18.76
C CYS A 556 -1.35 -7.25 -17.48
N PHE A 557 -0.95 -8.32 -16.79
CA PHE A 557 -0.10 -8.26 -15.61
C PHE A 557 1.30 -8.74 -15.97
N ILE A 558 2.30 -7.90 -15.73
CA ILE A 558 3.70 -8.16 -16.01
C ILE A 558 4.46 -7.96 -14.70
N GLY A 559 5.27 -8.93 -14.31
CA GLY A 559 5.92 -8.91 -13.00
C GLY A 559 6.75 -10.17 -12.77
N ASP A 560 7.16 -10.38 -11.52
CA ASP A 560 8.00 -11.52 -11.15
C ASP A 560 7.82 -11.84 -9.66
N ASP A 561 7.20 -12.98 -9.36
CA ASP A 561 6.96 -13.50 -8.01
C ASP A 561 8.24 -14.02 -7.34
N LYS A 562 9.37 -14.02 -8.03
CA LYS A 562 10.70 -14.28 -7.44
C LYS A 562 11.43 -12.98 -7.09
N GLN A 563 10.87 -11.81 -7.39
CA GLN A 563 11.35 -10.48 -6.93
C GLN A 563 10.46 -9.94 -5.82
N LEU A 564 10.52 -8.62 -5.51
CA LEU A 564 9.84 -8.07 -4.34
C LEU A 564 8.33 -8.34 -4.34
N PRO A 565 7.79 -8.80 -3.21
CA PRO A 565 6.35 -8.96 -3.02
C PRO A 565 5.63 -7.63 -2.79
N PRO A 566 4.28 -7.63 -2.68
CA PRO A 566 3.57 -6.53 -2.07
C PRO A 566 4.05 -6.34 -0.62
N TYR A 567 4.10 -5.08 -0.20
CA TYR A 567 4.51 -4.72 1.15
C TYR A 567 3.64 -5.43 2.20
N GLY A 568 4.28 -6.11 3.16
CA GLY A 568 3.62 -6.86 4.23
C GLY A 568 3.42 -8.35 3.98
N GLN A 569 3.55 -8.84 2.75
CA GLN A 569 3.29 -10.26 2.43
C GLN A 569 4.14 -11.24 3.26
N GLU A 570 5.38 -10.89 3.58
CA GLU A 570 6.27 -11.76 4.36
C GLU A 570 5.81 -12.01 5.80
N GLN A 571 4.94 -11.14 6.32
CA GLN A 571 4.42 -11.18 7.69
C GLN A 571 2.95 -11.61 7.72
N ILE A 572 2.25 -11.43 6.59
CA ILE A 572 0.80 -11.54 6.48
C ILE A 572 0.44 -12.36 5.24
N ASP A 573 0.09 -13.63 5.45
CA ASP A 573 -0.27 -14.59 4.40
C ASP A 573 -1.50 -14.15 3.56
N GLU A 574 -2.36 -13.28 4.10
CA GLU A 574 -3.51 -12.75 3.37
C GLU A 574 -3.14 -11.74 2.27
N ILE A 575 -1.93 -11.20 2.28
CA ILE A 575 -1.46 -10.25 1.26
C ILE A 575 -0.86 -11.04 0.10
N GLU A 576 -1.55 -11.01 -1.04
CA GLU A 576 -1.18 -11.76 -2.24
C GLU A 576 -1.07 -10.80 -3.43
N SER A 577 -0.13 -11.04 -4.35
CA SER A 577 -0.17 -10.42 -5.67
C SER A 577 -0.97 -11.28 -6.64
N ILE A 578 -1.15 -10.81 -7.87
CA ILE A 578 -1.80 -11.60 -8.93
C ILE A 578 -1.05 -12.91 -9.23
N PHE A 579 0.25 -12.98 -8.94
CA PHE A 579 1.08 -14.16 -9.19
C PHE A 579 0.95 -15.23 -8.10
N GLU A 580 0.38 -14.91 -6.95
CA GLU A 580 0.07 -15.89 -5.89
C GLU A 580 -1.27 -16.62 -6.14
N ILE A 581 -2.10 -16.11 -7.05
CA ILE A 581 -3.37 -16.75 -7.41
C ILE A 581 -3.09 -18.00 -8.28
N SER A 582 -3.38 -19.19 -7.75
CA SER A 582 -2.89 -20.47 -8.28
C SER A 582 -3.25 -20.74 -9.75
N HIS A 583 -4.53 -20.64 -10.15
CA HIS A 583 -4.97 -20.90 -11.52
C HIS A 583 -4.47 -19.86 -12.53
N LEU A 584 -4.18 -18.66 -12.04
CA LEU A 584 -3.60 -17.58 -12.82
C LEU A 584 -2.09 -17.78 -13.02
N ARG A 585 -1.37 -18.15 -11.95
CA ARG A 585 0.06 -18.47 -11.99
C ARG A 585 0.36 -19.61 -12.96
N THR A 586 -0.47 -20.66 -12.98
CA THR A 586 -0.30 -21.79 -13.92
C THR A 586 -0.46 -21.41 -15.39
N ARG A 587 -1.07 -20.25 -15.68
CA ARG A 587 -1.27 -19.72 -17.03
C ARG A 587 -0.29 -18.58 -17.37
N ALA A 588 0.64 -18.27 -16.48
CA ALA A 588 1.60 -17.20 -16.70
C ALA A 588 2.58 -17.57 -17.80
N LEU A 589 2.78 -16.66 -18.75
CA LEU A 589 3.80 -16.78 -19.78
C LEU A 589 5.17 -16.43 -19.17
N PHE A 590 6.18 -17.26 -19.41
CA PHE A 590 7.52 -17.05 -18.87
C PHE A 590 8.45 -16.46 -19.93
N LEU A 591 9.03 -15.29 -19.64
CA LEU A 591 10.08 -14.71 -20.48
C LEU A 591 11.42 -15.36 -20.13
N ASP A 592 12.04 -16.04 -21.09
CA ASP A 592 13.06 -17.04 -20.80
C ASP A 592 14.50 -16.64 -21.19
N ILE A 593 14.71 -15.46 -21.78
CA ILE A 593 16.05 -14.95 -22.14
C ILE A 593 16.32 -13.61 -21.45
N GLN A 594 17.38 -13.54 -20.65
CA GLN A 594 17.88 -12.30 -20.04
C GLN A 594 18.96 -11.62 -20.90
N TYR A 595 18.87 -10.30 -21.00
CA TYR A 595 19.76 -9.44 -21.80
C TYR A 595 20.59 -8.47 -20.96
N ARG A 596 20.48 -8.53 -19.63
CA ARG A 596 21.09 -7.55 -18.72
C ARG A 596 22.43 -8.04 -18.19
N MET A 597 22.44 -9.21 -17.57
CA MET A 597 23.54 -9.70 -16.77
C MET A 597 24.55 -10.47 -17.63
N PRO A 598 25.85 -10.42 -17.27
CA PRO A 598 26.83 -11.38 -17.78
C PRO A 598 26.35 -12.81 -17.56
N SER A 599 26.71 -13.71 -18.47
CA SER A 599 26.22 -15.10 -18.46
C SER A 599 26.57 -15.85 -17.19
N GLN A 600 27.71 -15.57 -16.55
CA GLN A 600 28.10 -16.21 -15.29
C GLN A 600 27.12 -15.90 -14.16
N ILE A 601 26.70 -14.62 -14.03
CA ILE A 601 25.73 -14.18 -13.04
C ILE A 601 24.33 -14.68 -13.44
N GLY A 602 23.97 -14.54 -14.71
CA GLY A 602 22.68 -14.98 -15.23
C GLY A 602 22.42 -16.47 -15.04
N ASN A 603 23.42 -17.32 -15.29
CA ASN A 603 23.32 -18.77 -15.14
C ASN A 603 23.20 -19.15 -13.66
N PHE A 604 23.98 -18.53 -12.76
CA PHE A 604 23.83 -18.73 -11.32
C PHE A 604 22.41 -18.39 -10.84
N ILE A 605 21.89 -17.24 -11.25
CA ILE A 605 20.53 -16.82 -10.87
C ILE A 605 19.47 -17.76 -11.47
N SER A 606 19.68 -18.24 -12.70
CA SER A 606 18.82 -19.23 -13.32
C SER A 606 18.69 -20.48 -12.48
N ASP A 607 19.81 -21.08 -12.10
CA ASP A 607 19.83 -22.33 -11.32
C ASP A 607 19.31 -22.11 -9.89
N ALA A 608 19.68 -21.00 -9.25
CA ALA A 608 19.37 -20.74 -7.85
C ALA A 608 17.93 -20.26 -7.60
N VAL A 609 17.28 -19.63 -8.58
CA VAL A 609 15.99 -18.93 -8.37
C VAL A 609 14.90 -19.38 -9.35
N TYR A 610 15.27 -19.73 -10.58
CA TYR A 610 14.34 -20.00 -11.69
C TYR A 610 14.44 -21.44 -12.22
N ASP A 611 14.96 -22.36 -11.42
CA ASP A 611 15.03 -23.79 -11.73
C ASP A 611 15.70 -24.10 -13.09
N GLY A 612 16.70 -23.30 -13.48
CA GLY A 612 17.44 -23.45 -14.74
C GLY A 612 16.69 -22.97 -16.00
N GLN A 613 15.49 -22.40 -15.86
CA GLN A 613 14.65 -21.98 -17.00
C GLN A 613 15.11 -20.66 -17.65
N LEU A 614 15.85 -19.82 -16.92
CA LEU A 614 16.32 -18.52 -17.41
C LEU A 614 17.62 -18.68 -18.21
N ARG A 615 17.62 -18.26 -19.47
CA ARG A 615 18.78 -18.34 -20.37
C ARG A 615 19.45 -16.99 -20.51
N SER A 616 20.77 -16.98 -20.58
CA SER A 616 21.54 -15.76 -20.87
C SER A 616 21.63 -15.52 -22.37
N ASN A 617 21.42 -14.28 -22.82
CA ASN A 617 21.64 -13.90 -24.21
C ASN A 617 23.10 -14.21 -24.60
N PRO A 618 23.36 -15.09 -25.60
CA PRO A 618 24.72 -15.45 -25.98
C PRO A 618 25.53 -14.27 -26.54
N SER A 619 24.84 -13.23 -27.02
CA SER A 619 25.46 -12.01 -27.55
C SER A 619 25.68 -10.92 -26.49
N HIS A 620 25.49 -11.23 -25.20
CA HIS A 620 25.76 -10.26 -24.14
C HIS A 620 27.27 -9.92 -24.09
N PRO A 621 27.65 -8.63 -24.09
CA PRO A 621 29.06 -8.24 -24.11
C PRO A 621 29.73 -8.55 -22.76
N LEU A 622 30.72 -9.44 -22.78
CA LEU A 622 31.57 -9.73 -21.63
C LEU A 622 32.78 -8.79 -21.61
N ALA A 623 32.94 -8.02 -20.53
CA ALA A 623 34.10 -7.16 -20.32
C ALA A 623 35.36 -7.96 -19.98
N SER A 624 35.21 -9.10 -19.31
CA SER A 624 36.27 -10.07 -19.01
C SER A 624 35.67 -11.45 -18.70
N ASP A 625 36.51 -12.48 -18.57
CA ASP A 625 36.07 -13.81 -18.12
C ASP A 625 35.48 -13.81 -16.69
N LEU A 626 35.81 -12.79 -15.90
CA LEU A 626 35.32 -12.57 -14.55
C LEU A 626 34.45 -11.30 -14.47
N CYS A 627 33.26 -11.44 -13.90
CA CYS A 627 32.30 -10.34 -13.79
C CYS A 627 31.73 -10.16 -12.37
N ALA A 628 32.05 -11.07 -11.45
CA ALA A 628 31.62 -11.03 -10.06
C ALA A 628 32.82 -11.27 -9.12
N PHE A 629 33.00 -10.36 -8.17
CA PHE A 629 34.15 -10.33 -7.27
C PHE A 629 33.69 -10.23 -5.82
N PHE A 630 34.32 -10.99 -4.93
CA PHE A 630 34.13 -10.84 -3.48
C PHE A 630 35.28 -10.04 -2.89
N VAL A 631 34.94 -8.90 -2.31
CA VAL A 631 35.87 -8.01 -1.62
C VAL A 631 35.77 -8.33 -0.13
N HIS A 632 36.65 -9.21 0.33
CA HIS A 632 36.73 -9.61 1.72
C HIS A 632 37.23 -8.45 2.60
N VAL A 633 36.45 -8.08 3.61
CA VAL A 633 36.78 -7.02 4.58
C VAL A 633 37.02 -7.66 5.95
N PRO A 634 38.24 -8.15 6.25
CA PRO A 634 38.54 -8.84 7.50
C PRO A 634 38.31 -7.91 8.71
N ASP A 635 37.99 -8.53 9.85
CA ASP A 635 37.84 -7.85 11.15
C ASP A 635 36.83 -6.68 11.13
N SER A 636 35.86 -6.71 10.21
CA SER A 636 34.76 -5.74 10.20
C SER A 636 33.73 -6.09 11.28
N THR A 637 33.09 -5.06 11.82
CA THR A 637 32.06 -5.23 12.86
C THR A 637 30.86 -4.38 12.50
N GLU A 638 29.67 -4.98 12.51
CA GLU A 638 28.40 -4.27 12.35
C GLU A 638 28.10 -3.45 13.62
N LEU A 639 27.59 -2.23 13.42
CA LEU A 639 27.13 -1.36 14.50
C LEU A 639 25.64 -1.07 14.33
N PRO A 640 24.85 -1.10 15.42
CA PRO A 640 23.43 -0.77 15.37
C PRO A 640 23.22 0.74 15.22
N HIS A 641 22.16 1.12 14.50
CA HIS A 641 21.68 2.50 14.40
C HIS A 641 20.15 2.50 14.34
N GLY A 642 19.50 2.72 15.49
CA GLY A 642 18.06 2.54 15.64
C GLY A 642 17.66 1.08 15.41
N THR A 643 16.74 0.84 14.46
CA THR A 643 16.33 -0.51 14.02
C THR A 643 17.14 -1.04 12.83
N SER A 644 18.19 -0.35 12.43
CA SER A 644 19.04 -0.67 11.27
C SER A 644 20.49 -0.91 11.68
N TYR A 645 21.35 -1.25 10.72
CA TYR A 645 22.75 -1.57 10.93
C TYR A 645 23.64 -0.87 9.89
N TYR A 646 24.89 -0.61 10.27
CA TYR A 646 25.92 -0.11 9.37
C TYR A 646 27.28 -0.71 9.73
N ASN A 647 28.22 -0.73 8.78
CA ASN A 647 29.55 -1.31 8.93
C ASN A 647 30.62 -0.28 8.50
N PRO A 648 31.32 0.36 9.46
CA PRO A 648 32.31 1.39 9.17
C PRO A 648 33.47 0.91 8.29
N THR A 649 33.88 -0.35 8.43
CA THR A 649 35.03 -0.89 7.68
C THR A 649 34.63 -1.15 6.22
N GLU A 650 33.43 -1.70 5.97
CA GLU A 650 32.88 -1.79 4.62
C GLU A 650 32.75 -0.41 3.97
N ILE A 651 32.26 0.60 4.70
CA ILE A 651 32.16 1.99 4.20
C ILE A 651 33.51 2.51 3.73
N LYS A 652 34.57 2.32 4.52
CA LYS A 652 35.94 2.74 4.15
C LYS A 652 36.44 2.03 2.91
N THR A 653 36.16 0.73 2.77
CA THR A 653 36.54 -0.06 1.59
C THR A 653 35.80 0.43 0.35
N ILE A 654 34.49 0.59 0.45
CA ILE A 654 33.64 1.08 -0.64
C ILE A 654 34.03 2.49 -1.05
N LEU A 655 34.42 3.34 -0.10
CA LEU A 655 34.88 4.69 -0.41
C LEU A 655 36.11 4.67 -1.31
N LYS A 656 37.10 3.82 -1.02
CA LYS A 656 38.29 3.64 -1.88
C LYS A 656 37.93 3.15 -3.27
N MET A 657 37.01 2.18 -3.36
CA MET A 657 36.51 1.68 -4.65
C MET A 657 35.79 2.77 -5.43
N ALA A 658 34.92 3.53 -4.76
CA ALA A 658 34.16 4.62 -5.37
C ALA A 658 35.06 5.78 -5.84
N THR A 659 36.18 6.04 -5.16
CA THR A 659 37.21 6.97 -5.64
C THR A 659 37.77 6.48 -6.97
N ARG A 660 38.26 5.24 -7.02
CA ARG A 660 38.87 4.67 -8.23
C ARG A 660 37.88 4.62 -9.41
N LEU A 661 36.66 4.17 -9.17
CA LEU A 661 35.61 4.11 -10.19
C LEU A 661 35.26 5.51 -10.73
N GLN A 662 35.31 6.56 -9.91
CA GLN A 662 35.10 7.93 -10.39
C GLN A 662 36.29 8.49 -11.15
N GLU A 663 37.52 8.19 -10.72
CA GLU A 663 38.73 8.55 -11.45
C GLU A 663 38.77 7.91 -12.84
N ASP A 664 38.29 6.67 -12.95
CA ASP A 664 38.17 5.94 -14.21
C ASP A 664 36.90 6.31 -15.01
N ASN A 665 36.08 7.23 -14.48
CA ASN A 665 34.82 7.68 -15.06
C ASN A 665 33.85 6.52 -15.37
N GLU A 666 33.84 5.50 -14.51
CA GLU A 666 32.98 4.34 -14.60
C GLU A 666 31.57 4.63 -14.08
N SER A 667 30.58 4.02 -14.71
CA SER A 667 29.19 4.10 -14.28
C SER A 667 28.91 3.04 -13.21
N PHE A 668 28.71 3.49 -11.97
CA PHE A 668 28.47 2.60 -10.83
C PHE A 668 27.39 3.10 -9.87
N LYS A 669 26.79 2.15 -9.14
CA LYS A 669 25.86 2.36 -8.02
C LYS A 669 26.24 1.43 -6.87
N ILE A 670 25.95 1.88 -5.65
CA ILE A 670 26.14 1.13 -4.42
C ILE A 670 24.77 0.72 -3.88
N ILE A 671 24.59 -0.56 -3.59
CA ILE A 671 23.36 -1.11 -3.03
C ILE A 671 23.68 -1.74 -1.67
N THR A 672 22.80 -1.51 -0.71
CA THR A 672 22.89 -2.12 0.62
C THR A 672 21.50 -2.46 1.16
N PRO A 673 21.34 -3.53 1.96
CA PRO A 673 20.05 -3.87 2.54
C PRO A 673 19.62 -2.94 3.68
N TYR A 674 20.54 -2.15 4.25
CA TYR A 674 20.26 -1.36 5.45
C TYR A 674 20.26 0.15 5.15
N VAL A 675 19.17 0.82 5.54
CA VAL A 675 19.02 2.28 5.37
C VAL A 675 20.11 3.05 6.10
N ALA A 676 20.52 2.62 7.31
CA ALA A 676 21.62 3.26 8.03
C ALA A 676 22.94 3.20 7.25
N GLN A 677 23.30 2.03 6.69
CA GLN A 677 24.48 1.90 5.83
C GLN A 677 24.42 2.83 4.63
N LYS A 678 23.26 2.93 3.96
CA LYS A 678 23.06 3.85 2.82
C LYS A 678 23.34 5.30 3.22
N THR A 679 22.72 5.79 4.30
CA THR A 679 22.89 7.18 4.76
C THR A 679 24.35 7.46 5.15
N MET A 680 25.02 6.51 5.79
CA MET A 680 26.43 6.65 6.18
C MET A 680 27.36 6.64 4.96
N LEU A 681 27.08 5.83 3.94
CA LEU A 681 27.82 5.84 2.66
C LEU A 681 27.65 7.16 1.91
N GLU A 682 26.42 7.69 1.82
CA GLU A 682 26.17 8.99 1.18
C GLU A 682 26.93 10.13 1.88
N THR A 683 26.94 10.10 3.22
CA THR A 683 27.68 11.08 4.03
C THR A 683 29.18 10.95 3.79
N ALA A 684 29.73 9.73 3.82
CA ALA A 684 31.15 9.48 3.61
C ALA A 684 31.62 9.88 2.20
N LEU A 685 30.83 9.60 1.15
CA LEU A 685 31.12 10.04 -0.21
C LEU A 685 31.17 11.58 -0.29
N LYS A 686 30.20 12.25 0.33
CA LYS A 686 30.13 13.72 0.36
C LYS A 686 31.32 14.35 1.08
N GLU A 687 31.68 13.81 2.24
CA GLU A 687 32.83 14.29 3.03
C GLU A 687 34.17 14.08 2.30
N ALA A 688 34.28 13.01 1.52
CA ALA A 688 35.43 12.74 0.65
C ALA A 688 35.47 13.61 -0.62
N GLY A 689 34.49 14.51 -0.83
CA GLY A 689 34.41 15.35 -2.03
C GLY A 689 34.05 14.58 -3.31
N LEU A 690 33.52 13.37 -3.18
CA LEU A 690 33.11 12.54 -4.30
C LEU A 690 31.68 12.85 -4.76
N HIS A 691 31.35 12.51 -6.00
CA HIS A 691 29.98 12.61 -6.48
C HIS A 691 29.10 11.57 -5.76
N TYR A 692 28.25 12.04 -4.85
CA TYR A 692 27.42 11.19 -3.99
C TYR A 692 25.94 11.12 -4.43
N HIS A 693 25.46 12.12 -5.16
CA HIS A 693 24.06 12.17 -5.61
C HIS A 693 23.72 10.96 -6.47
N ASN A 694 22.57 10.33 -6.21
CA ASN A 694 22.07 9.20 -7.00
C ASN A 694 23.10 8.04 -7.08
N LYS A 695 23.91 7.80 -6.04
CA LYS A 695 24.91 6.72 -6.01
C LYS A 695 24.59 5.57 -5.05
N CYS A 696 23.98 5.83 -3.89
CA CYS A 696 23.72 4.80 -2.88
C CYS A 696 22.23 4.53 -2.69
N PHE A 697 21.83 3.26 -2.61
CA PHE A 697 20.43 2.87 -2.52
C PHE A 697 20.21 1.73 -1.53
N ALA A 698 19.05 1.75 -0.88
CA ALA A 698 18.50 0.56 -0.26
C ALA A 698 17.96 -0.38 -1.35
N VAL A 699 18.07 -1.70 -1.18
CA VAL A 699 17.64 -2.72 -2.16
C VAL A 699 16.24 -2.45 -2.70
N ASP A 700 15.25 -2.26 -1.81
CA ASP A 700 13.84 -2.08 -2.18
C ASP A 700 13.63 -0.85 -3.08
N SER A 701 14.41 0.21 -2.86
CA SER A 701 14.34 1.45 -3.65
C SER A 701 15.07 1.39 -4.97
N PHE A 702 15.92 0.38 -5.17
CA PHE A 702 16.68 0.20 -6.41
C PHE A 702 15.97 -0.68 -7.43
N GLN A 703 14.84 -1.31 -7.08
CA GLN A 703 14.10 -2.14 -8.03
C GLN A 703 13.70 -1.34 -9.28
N GLY A 704 13.81 -2.00 -10.43
CA GLY A 704 13.59 -1.40 -11.75
C GLY A 704 14.81 -0.63 -12.29
N ASN A 705 15.78 -0.28 -11.44
CA ASN A 705 17.05 0.31 -11.88
C ASN A 705 18.10 -0.77 -12.17
N GLU A 706 19.13 -0.36 -12.88
CA GLU A 706 20.26 -1.18 -13.32
C GLU A 706 21.46 -0.26 -13.55
N GLU A 707 22.67 -0.80 -13.45
CA GLU A 707 23.91 -0.07 -13.71
C GLU A 707 24.98 -0.98 -14.29
N ASP A 708 25.94 -0.41 -15.02
CA ASP A 708 27.11 -1.12 -15.51
C ASP A 708 27.87 -1.84 -14.39
N ILE A 709 28.20 -1.11 -13.32
CA ILE A 709 28.90 -1.65 -12.15
C ILE A 709 28.04 -1.53 -10.90
N ILE A 710 27.87 -2.64 -10.18
CA ILE A 710 27.18 -2.67 -8.89
C ILE A 710 28.16 -3.02 -7.77
N VAL A 711 28.18 -2.20 -6.73
CA VAL A 711 28.90 -2.47 -5.48
C VAL A 711 27.87 -2.81 -4.40
N LEU A 712 27.90 -4.03 -3.88
CA LEU A 712 27.01 -4.52 -2.83
C LEU A 712 27.71 -4.43 -1.47
N SER A 713 27.09 -3.78 -0.49
CA SER A 713 27.54 -3.75 0.91
C SER A 713 26.59 -4.60 1.74
N LEU A 714 27.06 -5.76 2.22
CA LEU A 714 26.19 -6.70 2.95
C LEU A 714 26.02 -6.33 4.43
N VAL A 715 26.94 -5.54 5.00
CA VAL A 715 26.94 -5.01 6.36
C VAL A 715 27.12 -6.07 7.45
N ARG A 716 26.32 -7.14 7.39
CA ARG A 716 26.23 -8.13 8.46
C ARG A 716 27.49 -8.99 8.55
N THR A 717 27.86 -9.27 9.78
CA THR A 717 29.10 -9.96 10.19
C THR A 717 28.82 -11.18 11.08
N SER A 718 27.63 -11.25 11.69
CA SER A 718 27.24 -12.29 12.65
C SER A 718 26.09 -13.20 12.18
N GLU A 719 25.11 -12.64 11.46
CA GLU A 719 23.89 -13.33 11.01
C GLU A 719 23.58 -12.97 9.55
N LEU A 720 22.83 -13.82 8.84
CA LEU A 720 22.39 -13.55 7.47
C LEU A 720 21.45 -12.33 7.38
N GLY A 721 20.66 -12.07 8.42
CA GLY A 721 19.73 -10.95 8.49
C GLY A 721 18.85 -10.84 7.25
N PHE A 722 18.99 -9.75 6.51
CA PHE A 722 18.21 -9.44 5.30
C PHE A 722 18.38 -10.48 4.17
N LEU A 723 19.50 -11.19 4.13
CA LEU A 723 19.80 -12.16 3.07
C LEU A 723 19.03 -13.48 3.20
N ASN A 724 18.29 -13.67 4.30
CA ASN A 724 17.34 -14.78 4.42
C ASN A 724 16.17 -14.67 3.42
N ASP A 725 15.90 -13.46 2.93
CA ASP A 725 14.89 -13.25 1.90
C ASP A 725 15.51 -13.46 0.50
N LEU A 726 15.14 -14.59 -0.11
CA LEU A 726 15.56 -14.93 -1.46
C LEU A 726 15.06 -13.94 -2.52
N ARG A 727 13.86 -13.34 -2.34
CA ARG A 727 13.29 -12.38 -3.28
C ARG A 727 14.11 -11.08 -3.31
N ARG A 728 14.43 -10.52 -2.14
CA ARG A 728 15.30 -9.34 -2.03
C ARG A 728 16.74 -9.63 -2.44
N THR A 729 17.27 -10.82 -2.11
CA THR A 729 18.61 -11.24 -2.56
C THR A 729 18.67 -11.35 -4.09
N ASN A 730 17.67 -11.96 -4.72
CA ASN A 730 17.53 -12.01 -6.18
C ASN A 730 17.48 -10.59 -6.78
N VAL A 731 16.70 -9.67 -6.20
CA VAL A 731 16.68 -8.26 -6.61
C VAL A 731 18.07 -7.62 -6.49
N MET A 732 18.80 -7.85 -5.41
CA MET A 732 20.12 -7.26 -5.18
C MET A 732 21.16 -7.76 -6.20
N LEU A 733 21.17 -9.07 -6.49
CA LEU A 733 22.17 -9.70 -7.36
C LEU A 733 21.95 -9.47 -8.86
N THR A 734 20.77 -8.97 -9.27
CA THR A 734 20.35 -8.93 -10.69
C THR A 734 20.35 -7.53 -11.29
N ARG A 735 21.18 -6.63 -10.74
CA ARG A 735 21.22 -5.20 -11.09
C ARG A 735 22.39 -4.79 -11.97
N CYS A 736 23.43 -5.60 -12.06
CA CYS A 736 24.63 -5.27 -12.83
C CYS A 736 24.47 -5.62 -14.31
N LYS A 737 25.06 -4.80 -15.19
CA LYS A 737 25.20 -5.10 -16.62
C LYS A 737 26.57 -5.64 -16.99
N LYS A 738 27.63 -5.20 -16.31
CA LYS A 738 29.02 -5.58 -16.59
C LYS A 738 29.66 -6.27 -15.40
N ASN A 739 29.82 -5.58 -14.28
CA ASN A 739 30.56 -6.09 -13.12
C ASN A 739 29.79 -5.94 -11.81
N MET A 740 30.00 -6.88 -10.89
CA MET A 740 29.47 -6.86 -9.53
C MET A 740 30.59 -7.07 -8.51
N PHE A 741 30.62 -6.22 -7.49
CA PHE A 741 31.51 -6.34 -6.35
C PHE A 741 30.71 -6.57 -5.08
N VAL A 742 30.96 -7.65 -4.36
CA VAL A 742 30.29 -7.98 -3.10
C VAL A 742 31.26 -7.71 -1.95
N VAL A 743 30.98 -6.68 -1.16
CA VAL A 743 31.82 -6.23 -0.05
C VAL A 743 31.23 -6.76 1.26
N SER A 744 32.01 -7.59 1.99
CA SER A 744 31.59 -8.20 3.26
C SER A 744 32.79 -8.79 4.03
N SER A 745 32.67 -8.98 5.35
CA SER A 745 33.66 -9.74 6.15
C SER A 745 33.56 -11.25 6.02
N GLY A 746 32.54 -11.79 5.36
CA GLY A 746 32.41 -13.23 5.15
C GLY A 746 31.98 -13.99 6.41
N ILE A 747 30.69 -14.31 6.49
CA ILE A 747 30.22 -15.53 7.17
C ILE A 747 30.25 -16.62 6.08
N SER A 748 30.60 -17.87 6.43
CA SER A 748 30.60 -19.04 5.53
C SER A 748 29.39 -19.06 4.57
N TRP A 749 29.55 -18.50 3.36
CA TRP A 749 28.52 -18.46 2.33
C TRP A 749 28.47 -19.83 1.66
N SER A 750 27.55 -20.70 2.10
CA SER A 750 27.20 -21.92 1.36
C SER A 750 26.13 -21.65 0.30
N MET A 751 26.21 -20.50 -0.39
CA MET A 751 25.53 -20.29 -1.66
C MET A 751 26.61 -20.41 -2.71
N GLY A 752 26.52 -21.40 -3.61
CA GLY A 752 27.56 -21.81 -4.56
C GLY A 752 28.02 -20.78 -5.61
N LEU A 753 27.94 -19.48 -5.32
CA LEU A 753 28.68 -18.44 -6.02
C LEU A 753 30.17 -18.57 -5.65
N VAL A 754 30.95 -19.18 -6.55
CA VAL A 754 32.41 -19.03 -6.53
C VAL A 754 32.72 -17.59 -6.93
N LEU A 755 32.71 -16.67 -5.96
CA LEU A 755 33.16 -15.32 -6.18
C LEU A 755 34.68 -15.31 -6.18
N ASN A 756 35.27 -14.70 -7.21
CA ASN A 756 36.73 -14.60 -7.26
C ASN A 756 37.22 -13.58 -6.24
N PRO A 757 38.32 -13.86 -5.53
CA PRO A 757 38.98 -12.84 -4.72
C PRO A 757 39.44 -11.70 -5.65
N TRP A 758 39.09 -10.47 -5.29
CA TRP A 758 39.55 -9.27 -6.00
C TRP A 758 40.96 -8.87 -5.58
#